data_AF-A0A071L157-F1
#
_entry.id   AF-A0A071L157-F1
#
_cell.length_a   1.000
_cell.length_b   1.000
_cell.length_c   1.000
_cell.angle_alpha   90.00
_cell.angle_beta   90.00
_cell.angle_gamma   90.00
#
_symmetry.space_group_name_H-M   'P 1'
#
loop_
_entity.id
_entity.type
_entity.pdbx_description
1 polymer ?
#
loop_
_entity_poly.entity_id
_entity_poly.type
_entity_poly.pdbx_seq_one_letter_code
_entity_poly.pdbx_strand_id
1 'polypeptide(L)'
;MLRTVAGFGRPNNHREVNQRMAKTDARSPRTERGTIALQDASQDIWDKKYRLKSKDGTPVDASVDGTWQRVARALADVEDKASREHWYGRFLWALRNGAIPAGRIISNAGALGHKPATSTINCTVSGTIQDSMDNILEKVHEAGLTLKAGCGIGYEFSTLRPRGAYVSGAGAYTSGPLSFMDIYDKMCFTVSSAGGRRGAQMGTFDVSHPDVREFIRAKREDGRLRQFNLSLLITDQFMQAVEQDADWPLVFPVHVKERDEIDLDDPNAVVWREWPIQDDYVQRADGLVACKVYGQVRARHLWDMIMVSTYDYAEPGFILIDRVNELNNNWWCEAIRATNPCGEQPLPPYGSCLLGSVNLTCFVEQPFGDEARFDWDRFREVVRVFTRMLDNVVEINGLPLEQQRQEILGKRRHGMGFLGLGSTLTLLKLRYGSPEACVFTEEVAREMALVGWEVALELAREKGPAPILAQDYEVTAEMLRKRPEMAADGYKAGDRIRGSVLHAKYSRYMQRVAEHAPELIEALAETGARFTHHSSIAPTGTISLSLANNASNGIEPSFAHHYSRNLIREGRKTKEKVEVYSYELLAYRTLVNAQALPDSDDPARRLPDYFITADSVTPAQHVDIQAAAQKWVDSSISKTANVPTDYPFEDFKDIYRYAWHQGLKGCTTFRFNPEAFQGVLVKESDLEKTRYRFELEDGSVVEFKGNEQVEYDGEIHTAANLFDALKEGYYGKY
;
A
#
# COMPACT_ATOMS: atom_id res chain seq x y z
N MET A 1 -7.83 -32.58 -70.80
CA MET A 1 -6.70 -32.35 -71.72
C MET A 1 -5.52 -31.85 -70.90
N LEU A 2 -4.40 -32.60 -70.88
CA LEU A 2 -3.03 -32.27 -70.41
C LEU A 2 -2.89 -31.88 -68.90
N ARG A 3 -2.29 -32.66 -67.96
CA ARG A 3 -0.89 -33.19 -67.80
C ARG A 3 0.16 -32.11 -68.10
N THR A 4 1.17 -31.76 -67.29
CA THR A 4 2.14 -32.53 -66.46
C THR A 4 3.02 -31.47 -65.71
N VAL A 5 3.34 -31.52 -64.41
CA VAL A 5 4.39 -32.26 -63.64
C VAL A 5 5.62 -31.41 -63.18
N ALA A 6 5.83 -31.46 -61.85
CA ALA A 6 7.05 -31.46 -61.01
C ALA A 6 8.06 -30.29 -60.93
N GLY A 7 8.46 -30.03 -59.67
CA GLY A 7 9.73 -29.41 -59.28
C GLY A 7 9.83 -29.16 -57.77
N PHE A 8 10.46 -30.06 -57.03
CA PHE A 8 10.79 -29.95 -55.60
C PHE A 8 11.88 -28.90 -55.33
N GLY A 9 11.81 -28.24 -54.17
CA GLY A 9 12.97 -27.55 -53.57
C GLY A 9 12.62 -26.75 -52.30
N ARG A 10 12.98 -27.26 -51.12
CA ARG A 10 13.30 -26.44 -49.94
C ARG A 10 14.82 -26.16 -49.98
N PRO A 11 15.29 -24.98 -49.53
CA PRO A 11 15.74 -24.91 -48.13
C PRO A 11 15.48 -23.56 -47.43
N ASN A 12 15.58 -23.64 -46.09
CA ASN A 12 15.71 -22.60 -45.06
C ASN A 12 16.14 -21.20 -45.52
N ASN A 13 15.48 -20.18 -44.94
CA ASN A 13 16.22 -19.08 -44.29
C ASN A 13 15.36 -18.36 -43.23
N HIS A 14 15.67 -18.65 -41.96
CA HIS A 14 15.36 -17.81 -40.82
C HIS A 14 16.17 -16.52 -40.92
N ARG A 15 15.65 -15.47 -41.57
CA ARG A 15 16.22 -14.11 -41.48
C ARG A 15 15.36 -13.01 -42.11
N GLU A 16 14.04 -13.01 -41.91
CA GLU A 16 13.22 -11.92 -42.50
C GLU A 16 11.94 -11.54 -41.72
N VAL A 17 11.94 -11.74 -40.40
CA VAL A 17 10.83 -11.28 -39.52
C VAL A 17 11.19 -10.01 -38.72
N ASN A 18 12.48 -9.66 -38.60
CA ASN A 18 12.94 -8.55 -37.73
C ASN A 18 13.06 -7.16 -38.40
N GLN A 19 12.54 -6.96 -39.61
CA GLN A 19 12.60 -5.63 -40.28
C GLN A 19 11.25 -5.00 -40.60
N ARG A 20 10.12 -5.64 -40.26
CA ARG A 20 8.77 -5.06 -40.45
C ARG A 20 8.16 -4.39 -39.20
N MET A 21 8.83 -4.42 -38.05
CA MET A 21 8.36 -3.75 -36.82
C MET A 21 8.93 -2.33 -36.60
N ALA A 22 9.70 -1.78 -37.55
CA ALA A 22 10.33 -0.46 -37.42
C ALA A 22 9.54 0.69 -38.09
N LYS A 23 8.37 0.42 -38.69
CA LYS A 23 7.53 1.43 -39.35
C LYS A 23 6.05 1.09 -39.21
N THR A 24 5.50 1.33 -38.04
CA THR A 24 4.06 1.44 -37.84
C THR A 24 3.78 2.59 -36.88
N ASP A 25 3.23 3.65 -37.44
CA ASP A 25 2.49 4.75 -36.82
C ASP A 25 3.08 5.46 -35.59
N ALA A 26 3.92 6.45 -35.88
CA ALA A 26 3.84 7.74 -35.23
C ALA A 26 2.44 8.36 -35.48
N ARG A 27 1.42 7.92 -34.73
CA ARG A 27 0.21 8.72 -34.56
C ARG A 27 0.56 9.92 -33.69
N SER A 28 0.69 11.04 -34.39
CA SER A 28 0.55 12.45 -33.99
C SER A 28 0.92 12.83 -32.53
N PRO A 29 1.88 13.75 -32.30
CA PRO A 29 1.92 14.48 -31.04
C PRO A 29 0.59 15.23 -30.89
N ARG A 30 0.03 15.26 -29.66
CA ARG A 30 -1.19 16.02 -29.29
C ARG A 30 -1.50 17.12 -30.30
N THR A 31 -2.64 17.03 -30.99
CA THR A 31 -3.24 18.20 -31.63
C THR A 31 -3.22 19.33 -30.60
N GLU A 32 -2.68 20.50 -30.97
CA GLU A 32 -2.33 21.63 -30.08
C GLU A 32 -3.53 22.28 -29.32
N ARG A 33 -4.67 21.60 -29.17
CA ARG A 33 -5.74 21.99 -28.25
C ARG A 33 -5.65 21.17 -26.96
N GLY A 34 -5.24 21.81 -25.87
CA GLY A 34 -5.63 21.39 -24.52
C GLY A 34 -4.58 20.72 -23.62
N THR A 35 -3.30 21.12 -23.66
CA THR A 35 -2.37 20.80 -22.56
C THR A 35 -2.83 21.50 -21.28
N ILE A 36 -3.33 20.74 -20.28
CA ILE A 36 -3.63 21.28 -18.95
C ILE A 36 -2.30 21.62 -18.27
N ALA A 37 -2.07 22.91 -18.01
CA ALA A 37 -0.85 23.38 -17.37
C ALA A 37 -0.73 22.85 -15.93
N LEU A 38 0.50 22.60 -15.50
CA LEU A 38 0.78 22.25 -14.11
C LEU A 38 0.46 23.46 -13.22
N GLN A 39 -0.34 23.25 -12.16
CA GLN A 39 -0.66 24.32 -11.21
C GLN A 39 0.54 24.62 -10.28
N ASP A 40 0.62 25.85 -9.77
CA ASP A 40 1.74 26.33 -8.93
C ASP A 40 2.01 25.42 -7.72
N ALA A 41 0.95 24.96 -7.05
CA ALA A 41 1.08 24.06 -5.91
C ALA A 41 1.80 22.74 -6.28
N SER A 42 1.50 22.20 -7.46
CA SER A 42 2.11 20.96 -7.95
C SER A 42 3.59 21.17 -8.30
N GLN A 43 3.91 22.30 -8.95
CA GLN A 43 5.28 22.71 -9.27
C GLN A 43 6.12 22.92 -8.01
N ASP A 44 5.58 23.61 -7.00
CA ASP A 44 6.24 23.87 -5.72
C ASP A 44 6.54 22.58 -4.95
N ILE A 45 5.61 21.62 -4.96
CA ILE A 45 5.81 20.34 -4.27
C ILE A 45 6.83 19.49 -5.02
N TRP A 46 6.81 19.47 -6.35
CA TRP A 46 7.86 18.81 -7.13
C TRP A 46 9.24 19.40 -6.81
N ASP A 47 9.39 20.73 -6.83
CA ASP A 47 10.67 21.39 -6.57
C ASP A 47 11.22 21.04 -5.18
N LYS A 48 10.35 20.99 -4.16
CA LYS A 48 10.75 20.69 -2.77
C LYS A 48 11.01 19.21 -2.51
N LYS A 49 10.25 18.30 -3.14
CA LYS A 49 10.23 16.88 -2.75
C LYS A 49 10.94 15.95 -3.73
N TYR A 50 11.05 16.32 -5.00
CA TYR A 50 11.46 15.42 -6.08
C TYR A 50 12.56 15.98 -6.99
N ARG A 51 12.67 17.29 -7.13
CA ARG A 51 13.77 17.90 -7.88
C ARG A 51 15.09 17.59 -7.21
N LEU A 52 15.99 16.93 -7.93
CA LEU A 52 17.34 16.71 -7.44
C LEU A 52 18.10 18.04 -7.40
N LYS A 53 18.66 18.38 -6.25
CA LYS A 53 19.53 19.54 -6.03
C LYS A 53 20.87 19.04 -5.47
N SER A 54 21.97 19.70 -5.82
CA SER A 54 23.29 19.45 -5.22
C SER A 54 23.35 20.01 -3.80
N LYS A 55 24.46 19.76 -3.10
CA LYS A 55 24.64 20.12 -1.68
C LYS A 55 24.50 21.63 -1.41
N ASP A 56 24.86 22.46 -2.37
CA ASP A 56 24.76 23.92 -2.36
C ASP A 56 23.35 24.43 -2.73
N GLY A 57 22.41 23.53 -3.02
CA GLY A 57 21.04 23.87 -3.41
C GLY A 57 20.86 24.09 -4.92
N THR A 58 21.92 24.01 -5.72
CA THR A 58 21.82 24.17 -7.17
C THR A 58 20.99 23.04 -7.80
N PRO A 59 19.97 23.34 -8.62
CA PRO A 59 19.20 22.30 -9.29
C PRO A 59 20.03 21.45 -10.25
N VAL A 60 19.96 20.14 -10.06
CA VAL A 60 20.47 19.13 -11.01
C VAL A 60 19.41 18.82 -12.06
N ASP A 61 18.16 18.62 -11.62
CA ASP A 61 17.03 18.50 -12.53
C ASP A 61 16.54 19.89 -12.93
N ALA A 62 16.54 20.21 -14.23
CA ALA A 62 16.08 21.51 -14.72
C ALA A 62 14.54 21.66 -14.68
N SER A 63 13.82 20.57 -14.86
CA SER A 63 12.35 20.52 -14.97
C SER A 63 11.83 19.13 -14.56
N VAL A 64 10.50 18.98 -14.49
CA VAL A 64 9.85 17.66 -14.27
C VAL A 64 10.32 16.65 -15.33
N ASP A 65 10.43 17.06 -16.59
CA ASP A 65 10.96 16.21 -17.66
C ASP A 65 12.45 15.87 -17.45
N GLY A 66 13.25 16.79 -16.91
CA GLY A 66 14.62 16.51 -16.48
C GLY A 66 14.68 15.41 -15.40
N THR A 67 13.77 15.43 -14.43
CA THR A 67 13.60 14.34 -13.46
C THR A 67 13.27 13.02 -14.17
N TRP A 68 12.35 13.02 -15.15
CA TRP A 68 12.01 11.82 -15.91
C TRP A 68 13.19 11.28 -16.72
N GLN A 69 13.97 12.14 -17.37
CA GLN A 69 15.18 11.75 -18.11
C GLN A 69 16.21 11.09 -17.18
N ARG A 70 16.47 11.67 -16.01
CA ARG A 70 17.37 11.08 -15.01
C ARG A 70 16.90 9.70 -14.55
N VAL A 71 15.63 9.58 -14.20
CA VAL A 71 15.06 8.30 -13.73
C VAL A 71 15.08 7.25 -14.82
N ALA A 72 14.66 7.58 -16.04
CA ALA A 72 14.71 6.68 -17.20
C ALA A 72 16.13 6.22 -17.49
N ARG A 73 17.11 7.14 -17.43
CA ARG A 73 18.52 6.81 -17.65
C ARG A 73 19.04 5.84 -16.59
N ALA A 74 18.82 6.15 -15.32
CA ALA A 74 19.27 5.30 -14.21
C ALA A 74 18.70 3.88 -14.29
N LEU A 75 17.44 3.72 -14.69
CA LEU A 75 16.80 2.40 -14.85
C LEU A 75 17.22 1.69 -16.13
N ALA A 76 17.52 2.42 -17.20
CA ALA A 76 18.03 1.84 -18.44
C ALA A 76 19.50 1.40 -18.32
N ASP A 77 20.30 2.05 -17.48
CA ASP A 77 21.71 1.69 -17.27
C ASP A 77 21.90 0.33 -16.56
N VAL A 78 20.83 -0.22 -15.98
CA VAL A 78 20.77 -1.58 -15.46
C VAL A 78 20.72 -2.62 -16.59
N GLU A 79 20.20 -2.25 -17.76
CA GLU A 79 20.10 -3.14 -18.91
C GLU A 79 21.47 -3.42 -19.54
N ASP A 80 21.51 -4.48 -20.35
CA ASP A 80 22.67 -4.82 -21.16
C ASP A 80 23.08 -3.66 -22.06
N LYS A 81 24.39 -3.45 -22.22
CA LYS A 81 24.95 -2.29 -22.97
C LYS A 81 24.31 -2.09 -24.35
N ALA A 82 23.95 -3.18 -25.04
CA ALA A 82 23.37 -3.13 -26.37
C ALA A 82 21.90 -2.63 -26.40
N SER A 83 21.16 -2.77 -25.30
CA SER A 83 19.73 -2.41 -25.20
C SER A 83 19.46 -1.14 -24.39
N ARG A 84 20.48 -0.56 -23.72
CA ARG A 84 20.32 0.65 -22.87
C ARG A 84 19.64 1.82 -23.56
N GLU A 85 20.05 2.20 -24.77
CA GLU A 85 19.42 3.35 -25.45
C GLU A 85 17.98 3.06 -25.88
N HIS A 86 17.70 1.81 -26.27
CA HIS A 86 16.32 1.39 -26.58
C HIS A 86 15.45 1.55 -25.34
N TRP A 87 15.87 0.97 -24.21
CA TRP A 87 15.10 1.02 -22.98
C TRP A 87 15.04 2.41 -22.36
N TYR A 88 16.09 3.23 -22.49
CA TYR A 88 16.03 4.64 -22.12
C TYR A 88 14.90 5.36 -22.86
N GLY A 89 14.82 5.20 -24.18
CA GLY A 89 13.76 5.79 -25.00
C GLY A 89 12.37 5.31 -24.58
N ARG A 90 12.21 4.00 -24.35
CA ARG A 90 10.93 3.40 -23.93
C ARG A 90 10.51 3.84 -22.52
N PHE A 91 11.43 3.84 -21.56
CA PHE A 91 11.17 4.26 -20.18
C PHE A 91 10.81 5.74 -20.11
N LEU A 92 11.53 6.59 -20.84
CA LEU A 92 11.20 8.01 -20.92
C LEU A 92 9.83 8.23 -21.59
N TRP A 93 9.51 7.47 -22.63
CA TRP A 93 8.17 7.49 -23.24
C TRP A 93 7.09 7.10 -22.23
N ALA A 94 7.28 6.03 -21.46
CA ALA A 94 6.28 5.59 -20.48
C ALA A 94 6.07 6.63 -19.36
N LEU A 95 7.16 7.21 -18.83
CA LEU A 95 7.09 8.30 -17.83
C LEU A 95 6.27 9.50 -18.34
N ARG A 96 6.48 9.88 -19.61
CA ARG A 96 5.73 10.97 -20.27
C ARG A 96 4.28 10.60 -20.59
N ASN A 97 3.92 9.32 -20.58
CA ASN A 97 2.60 8.80 -20.90
C ASN A 97 1.83 8.24 -19.68
N GLY A 98 2.26 8.58 -18.47
CA GLY A 98 1.50 8.32 -17.25
C GLY A 98 2.09 7.28 -16.31
N ALA A 99 3.24 6.67 -16.61
CA ALA A 99 3.95 5.86 -15.62
C ALA A 99 4.59 6.78 -14.56
N ILE A 100 4.24 6.59 -13.29
CA ILE A 100 4.79 7.38 -12.18
C ILE A 100 5.39 6.40 -11.16
N PRO A 101 6.72 6.16 -11.19
CA PRO A 101 7.41 5.46 -10.12
C PRO A 101 7.14 6.10 -8.75
N ALA A 102 7.20 5.30 -7.68
CA ALA A 102 7.00 5.82 -6.35
C ALA A 102 8.02 6.90 -5.97
N GLY A 103 7.64 7.74 -5.01
CA GLY A 103 8.39 8.93 -4.67
C GLY A 103 9.85 8.70 -4.24
N ARG A 104 10.24 7.51 -3.74
CA ARG A 104 11.65 7.19 -3.46
C ARG A 104 12.43 6.91 -4.74
N ILE A 105 11.85 6.17 -5.69
CA ILE A 105 12.43 5.95 -7.01
C ILE A 105 12.67 7.29 -7.70
N ILE A 106 11.66 8.17 -7.75
CA ILE A 106 11.76 9.51 -8.36
C ILE A 106 12.88 10.35 -7.71
N SER A 107 12.96 10.34 -6.38
CA SER A 107 13.94 11.13 -5.62
C SER A 107 15.37 10.61 -5.72
N ASN A 108 15.56 9.29 -5.87
CA ASN A 108 16.83 8.64 -5.58
C ASN A 108 17.46 7.89 -6.77
N ALA A 109 16.69 7.46 -7.77
CA ALA A 109 17.26 6.82 -8.96
C ALA A 109 18.19 7.78 -9.71
N GLY A 110 19.45 7.41 -9.89
CA GLY A 110 20.48 8.28 -10.50
C GLY A 110 20.97 9.42 -9.60
N ALA A 111 20.65 9.42 -8.30
CA ALA A 111 21.04 10.48 -7.37
C ALA A 111 22.26 10.14 -6.49
N LEU A 112 22.90 8.96 -6.66
CA LEU A 112 23.94 8.44 -5.76
C LEU A 112 25.11 9.41 -5.53
N GLY A 113 25.51 10.18 -6.55
CA GLY A 113 26.56 11.20 -6.43
C GLY A 113 26.21 12.36 -5.48
N HIS A 114 24.93 12.54 -5.15
CA HIS A 114 24.43 13.58 -4.25
C HIS A 114 23.75 13.02 -2.99
N LYS A 115 23.23 11.79 -3.05
CA LYS A 115 22.50 11.08 -1.98
C LYS A 115 23.04 9.64 -1.87
N PRO A 116 24.21 9.41 -1.26
CA PRO A 116 24.89 8.10 -1.34
C PRO A 116 24.27 7.00 -0.47
N ALA A 117 23.49 7.35 0.56
CA ALA A 117 22.93 6.41 1.54
C ALA A 117 21.40 6.40 1.53
N THR A 118 20.79 6.31 0.35
CA THR A 118 19.32 6.31 0.21
C THR A 118 18.83 5.09 -0.57
N SER A 119 17.69 4.54 -0.16
CA SER A 119 17.01 3.45 -0.85
C SER A 119 16.03 3.97 -1.92
N THR A 120 15.83 3.20 -2.99
CA THR A 120 14.72 3.39 -3.94
C THR A 120 13.44 2.69 -3.49
N ILE A 121 13.49 1.92 -2.40
CA ILE A 121 12.38 1.15 -1.83
C ILE A 121 11.59 2.00 -0.84
N ASN A 122 10.26 1.84 -0.87
CA ASN A 122 9.34 2.56 0.01
C ASN A 122 8.89 1.72 1.21
N CYS A 123 8.64 0.43 0.99
CA CYS A 123 7.86 -0.40 1.90
C CYS A 123 8.65 -1.62 2.32
N THR A 124 8.70 -1.85 3.63
CA THR A 124 9.41 -2.98 4.25
C THR A 124 8.61 -3.53 5.42
N VAL A 125 8.89 -4.77 5.79
CA VAL A 125 8.47 -5.41 7.04
C VAL A 125 9.73 -5.91 7.75
N SER A 126 9.73 -5.81 9.08
CA SER A 126 10.83 -6.27 9.94
C SER A 126 11.00 -7.79 9.85
N GLY A 127 12.15 -8.30 10.27
CA GLY A 127 12.26 -9.73 10.58
C GLY A 127 11.29 -10.10 11.71
N THR A 128 11.01 -11.39 11.87
CA THR A 128 10.20 -11.88 13.00
C THR A 128 10.85 -11.49 14.32
N ILE A 129 10.09 -10.83 15.20
CA ILE A 129 10.55 -10.49 16.56
C ILE A 129 10.43 -11.76 17.39
N GLN A 130 11.55 -12.35 17.80
CA GLN A 130 11.56 -13.49 18.71
C GLN A 130 11.42 -13.01 20.15
N ASP A 131 10.83 -13.86 20.99
CA ASP A 131 10.50 -13.56 22.38
C ASP A 131 11.73 -13.66 23.31
N SER A 132 12.74 -12.83 23.03
CA SER A 132 13.96 -12.68 23.82
C SER A 132 14.46 -11.23 23.79
N MET A 133 15.07 -10.76 24.88
CA MET A 133 15.55 -9.37 24.96
C MET A 133 16.59 -9.05 23.89
N ASP A 134 17.53 -9.96 23.63
CA ASP A 134 18.57 -9.78 22.62
C ASP A 134 17.95 -9.61 21.23
N ASN A 135 16.99 -10.46 20.85
CA ASN A 135 16.36 -10.36 19.54
C ASN A 135 15.48 -9.10 19.43
N ILE A 136 14.72 -8.75 20.47
CA ILE A 136 13.91 -7.52 20.49
C ILE A 136 14.79 -6.29 20.21
N LEU A 137 15.91 -6.15 20.94
CA LEU A 137 16.81 -4.99 20.78
C LEU A 137 17.57 -5.04 19.44
N GLU A 138 17.92 -6.22 18.94
CA GLU A 138 18.47 -6.37 17.59
C GLU A 138 17.48 -5.90 16.52
N LYS A 139 16.19 -6.25 16.64
CA LYS A 139 15.14 -5.78 15.72
C LYS A 139 14.90 -4.28 15.81
N VAL A 140 15.06 -3.66 16.99
CA VAL A 140 15.07 -2.19 17.12
C VAL A 140 16.23 -1.57 16.34
N HIS A 141 17.43 -2.16 16.42
CA HIS A 141 18.59 -1.68 15.67
C HIS A 141 18.39 -1.79 14.15
N GLU A 142 17.94 -2.95 13.67
CA GLU A 142 17.60 -3.18 12.25
C GLU A 142 16.53 -2.18 11.74
N ALA A 143 15.51 -1.92 12.56
CA ALA A 143 14.48 -0.93 12.28
C ALA A 143 15.04 0.49 12.13
N GLY A 144 15.93 0.92 13.03
CA GLY A 144 16.58 2.23 12.95
C GLY A 144 17.38 2.41 11.66
N LEU A 145 18.10 1.38 11.21
CA LEU A 145 18.82 1.40 9.93
C LEU A 145 17.86 1.51 8.73
N THR A 146 16.75 0.78 8.77
CA THR A 146 15.72 0.77 7.72
C THR A 146 15.02 2.13 7.59
N LEU A 147 14.62 2.73 8.72
CA LEU A 147 14.02 4.06 8.78
C LEU A 147 15.01 5.15 8.32
N LYS A 148 16.29 5.04 8.71
CA LYS A 148 17.36 5.96 8.27
C LYS A 148 17.54 5.94 6.75
N ALA A 149 17.42 4.77 6.11
CA ALA A 149 17.47 4.65 4.64
C ALA A 149 16.22 5.25 3.95
N GLY A 150 15.19 5.60 4.73
CA GLY A 150 13.97 6.28 4.29
C GLY A 150 12.80 5.34 3.99
N CYS A 151 12.88 4.08 4.36
CA CYS A 151 11.81 3.10 4.19
C CYS A 151 10.78 3.24 5.31
N GLY A 152 9.50 3.02 4.99
CA GLY A 152 8.49 2.69 6.01
C GLY A 152 8.57 1.22 6.39
N ILE A 153 8.30 0.88 7.65
CA ILE A 153 8.51 -0.47 8.19
C ILE A 153 7.32 -0.96 9.01
N GLY A 154 6.93 -2.22 8.81
CA GLY A 154 5.92 -2.91 9.62
C GLY A 154 6.49 -3.96 10.55
N TYR A 155 5.74 -4.30 11.60
CA TYR A 155 6.13 -5.25 12.65
C TYR A 155 4.94 -6.11 13.07
N GLU A 156 5.21 -7.36 13.42
CA GLU A 156 4.28 -8.25 14.13
C GLU A 156 4.78 -8.34 15.58
N PHE A 157 3.94 -7.93 16.55
CA PHE A 157 4.31 -7.90 17.97
C PHE A 157 3.65 -9.01 18.80
N SER A 158 2.79 -9.83 18.21
CA SER A 158 2.05 -10.90 18.90
C SER A 158 2.88 -12.15 19.15
N THR A 159 4.11 -12.21 18.62
CA THR A 159 5.10 -13.23 18.97
C THR A 159 5.69 -13.06 20.37
N LEU A 160 5.53 -11.89 21.00
CA LEU A 160 6.04 -11.60 22.33
C LEU A 160 5.08 -12.09 23.41
N ARG A 161 5.60 -12.72 24.47
CA ARG A 161 4.76 -13.31 25.53
C ARG A 161 3.89 -12.28 26.24
N PRO A 162 2.68 -12.66 26.70
CA PRO A 162 1.74 -11.73 27.30
C PRO A 162 2.22 -11.19 28.64
N ARG A 163 1.72 -10.01 29.01
CA ARG A 163 2.00 -9.37 30.30
C ARG A 163 1.71 -10.34 31.45
N GLY A 164 2.62 -10.39 32.42
CA GLY A 164 2.52 -11.30 33.56
C GLY A 164 2.96 -12.73 33.26
N ALA A 165 3.37 -13.06 32.02
CA ALA A 165 4.03 -14.32 31.75
C ALA A 165 5.43 -14.36 32.40
N TYR A 166 5.82 -15.54 32.87
CA TYR A 166 7.08 -15.75 33.58
C TYR A 166 8.28 -15.71 32.61
N VAL A 167 9.42 -15.19 33.08
CA VAL A 167 10.68 -15.10 32.35
C VAL A 167 11.75 -15.85 33.12
N SER A 168 12.01 -17.10 32.73
CA SER A 168 12.88 -18.01 33.48
C SER A 168 14.30 -17.47 33.70
N GLY A 169 14.87 -16.78 32.71
CA GLY A 169 16.23 -16.24 32.80
C GLY A 169 16.37 -15.07 33.79
N ALA A 170 15.31 -14.28 33.99
CA ALA A 170 15.30 -13.14 34.90
C ALA A 170 14.65 -13.45 36.26
N GLY A 171 13.96 -14.59 36.39
CA GLY A 171 13.19 -14.92 37.60
C GLY A 171 12.06 -13.93 37.88
N ALA A 172 11.52 -13.29 36.83
CA ALA A 172 10.58 -12.19 36.91
C ALA A 172 9.41 -12.37 35.93
N TYR A 173 8.48 -11.41 35.92
CA TYR A 173 7.33 -11.39 35.02
C TYR A 173 7.47 -10.25 34.00
N THR A 174 7.09 -10.50 32.75
CA THR A 174 7.19 -9.48 31.69
C THR A 174 6.10 -8.42 31.78
N SER A 175 6.40 -7.21 31.29
CA SER A 175 5.43 -6.12 31.07
C SER A 175 4.58 -6.30 29.80
N GLY A 176 4.90 -7.29 28.97
CA GLY A 176 4.17 -7.63 27.75
C GLY A 176 4.61 -6.83 26.50
N PRO A 177 3.98 -7.06 25.34
CA PRO A 177 4.48 -6.56 24.05
C PRO A 177 4.47 -5.03 23.95
N LEU A 178 3.43 -4.37 24.49
CA LEU A 178 3.23 -2.93 24.31
C LEU A 178 4.35 -2.08 24.93
N SER A 179 4.98 -2.52 26.03
CA SER A 179 6.11 -1.77 26.61
C SER A 179 7.34 -1.79 25.70
N PHE A 180 7.51 -2.85 24.91
CA PHE A 180 8.59 -2.91 23.93
C PHE A 180 8.29 -2.04 22.72
N MET A 181 7.02 -1.95 22.31
CA MET A 181 6.60 -1.02 21.25
C MET A 181 6.98 0.44 21.56
N ASP A 182 6.97 0.85 22.83
CA ASP A 182 7.39 2.19 23.25
C ASP A 182 8.88 2.46 22.91
N ILE A 183 9.75 1.44 22.94
CA ILE A 183 11.15 1.56 22.50
C ILE A 183 11.24 1.87 21.01
N TYR A 184 10.44 1.17 20.19
CA TYR A 184 10.39 1.41 18.75
C TYR A 184 9.79 2.78 18.42
N ASP A 185 8.78 3.24 19.16
CA ASP A 185 8.19 4.57 19.00
C ASP A 185 9.24 5.67 19.25
N LYS A 186 9.98 5.57 20.36
CA LYS A 186 11.07 6.53 20.67
C LYS A 186 12.22 6.48 19.69
N MET A 187 12.59 5.29 19.23
CA MET A 187 13.61 5.11 18.19
C MET A 187 13.20 5.81 16.89
N CYS A 188 11.97 5.57 16.41
CA CYS A 188 11.48 6.18 15.17
C CYS A 188 11.39 7.70 15.28
N PHE A 189 10.90 8.22 16.41
CA PHE A 189 10.88 9.66 16.67
C PHE A 189 12.28 10.27 16.56
N THR A 190 13.27 9.64 17.19
CA THR A 190 14.67 10.09 17.16
C THR A 190 15.24 10.07 15.75
N VAL A 191 15.06 8.97 14.98
CA VAL A 191 15.55 8.88 13.59
C VAL A 191 14.87 9.91 12.69
N SER A 192 13.57 10.14 12.88
CA SER A 192 12.79 11.12 12.11
C SER A 192 13.27 12.55 12.34
N SER A 193 13.66 12.89 13.57
CA SER A 193 14.14 14.23 13.91
C SER A 193 15.44 14.63 13.19
N ALA A 194 16.24 13.65 12.77
CA ALA A 194 17.51 13.87 12.06
C ALA A 194 17.35 13.95 10.53
N GLY A 195 16.15 13.68 9.98
CA GLY A 195 15.90 13.56 8.53
C GLY A 195 14.76 14.45 8.02
N GLY A 196 14.77 14.78 6.73
CA GLY A 196 13.75 15.64 6.10
C GLY A 196 12.36 15.00 5.85
N ARG A 197 12.09 13.79 6.38
CA ARG A 197 10.79 13.09 6.29
C ARG A 197 10.51 12.36 7.60
N ARG A 198 9.26 12.44 8.07
CA ARG A 198 8.73 11.68 9.22
C ARG A 198 8.85 10.17 8.95
N GLY A 199 9.36 9.42 9.93
CA GLY A 199 9.34 7.96 9.92
C GLY A 199 7.91 7.46 10.10
N ALA A 200 7.59 6.35 9.45
CA ALA A 200 6.26 5.75 9.50
C ALA A 200 6.40 4.26 9.81
N GLN A 201 5.65 3.79 10.80
CA GLN A 201 5.68 2.41 11.26
C GLN A 201 4.27 1.79 11.22
N MET A 202 4.17 0.47 11.04
CA MET A 202 2.94 -0.31 11.27
C MET A 202 3.17 -1.31 12.39
N GLY A 203 2.32 -1.32 13.41
CA GLY A 203 2.26 -2.40 14.40
C GLY A 203 1.06 -3.29 14.13
N THR A 204 1.29 -4.56 13.83
CA THR A 204 0.23 -5.56 13.73
C THR A 204 0.16 -6.44 14.98
N PHE A 205 -1.05 -6.88 15.31
CA PHE A 205 -1.31 -7.66 16.51
C PHE A 205 -2.43 -8.68 16.31
N ASP A 206 -2.24 -9.92 16.75
CA ASP A 206 -3.22 -11.00 16.63
C ASP A 206 -4.44 -10.72 17.51
N VAL A 207 -5.63 -10.85 16.93
CA VAL A 207 -6.91 -10.66 17.66
C VAL A 207 -7.09 -11.64 18.82
N SER A 208 -6.33 -12.73 18.84
CA SER A 208 -6.38 -13.77 19.87
C SER A 208 -5.29 -13.60 20.94
N HIS A 209 -4.39 -12.63 20.82
CA HIS A 209 -3.33 -12.45 21.80
C HIS A 209 -3.92 -12.01 23.16
N PRO A 210 -3.43 -12.49 24.32
CA PRO A 210 -4.02 -12.14 25.63
C PRO A 210 -4.03 -10.64 25.94
N ASP A 211 -3.05 -9.89 25.42
CA ASP A 211 -2.95 -8.42 25.54
C ASP A 211 -3.69 -7.63 24.43
N VAL A 212 -4.57 -8.26 23.65
CA VAL A 212 -5.27 -7.60 22.52
C VAL A 212 -6.10 -6.41 22.98
N ARG A 213 -6.68 -6.46 24.18
CA ARG A 213 -7.53 -5.40 24.72
C ARG A 213 -6.73 -4.13 25.01
N GLU A 214 -5.51 -4.29 25.52
CA GLU A 214 -4.57 -3.19 25.74
C GLU A 214 -4.10 -2.62 24.41
N PHE A 215 -3.81 -3.47 23.42
CA PHE A 215 -3.44 -3.01 22.07
C PHE A 215 -4.54 -2.16 21.44
N ILE A 216 -5.81 -2.59 21.51
CA ILE A 216 -6.96 -1.83 21.00
C ILE A 216 -7.04 -0.45 21.66
N ARG A 217 -6.73 -0.35 22.95
CA ARG A 217 -6.83 0.91 23.71
C ARG A 217 -5.56 1.75 23.67
N ALA A 218 -4.47 1.28 23.05
CA ALA A 218 -3.14 1.85 23.23
C ALA A 218 -3.06 3.34 22.84
N LYS A 219 -3.80 3.75 21.80
CA LYS A 219 -3.84 5.14 21.31
C LYS A 219 -4.90 6.04 21.96
N ARG A 220 -5.67 5.50 22.93
CA ARG A 220 -6.52 6.33 23.80
C ARG A 220 -5.68 7.11 24.81
N GLU A 221 -4.47 6.63 25.08
CA GLU A 221 -3.49 7.34 25.88
C GLU A 221 -2.80 8.41 25.03
N ASP A 222 -3.01 9.67 25.40
CA ASP A 222 -2.42 10.80 24.70
C ASP A 222 -0.89 10.70 24.66
N GLY A 223 -0.31 10.75 23.46
CA GLY A 223 1.15 10.73 23.32
C GLY A 223 1.76 9.37 23.01
N ARG A 224 1.02 8.28 23.22
CA ARG A 224 1.55 6.92 23.11
C ARG A 224 1.46 6.37 21.70
N LEU A 225 2.52 5.69 21.25
CA LEU A 225 2.64 5.04 19.93
C LEU A 225 2.30 5.95 18.73
N ARG A 226 2.63 7.24 18.81
CA ARG A 226 2.32 8.25 17.76
C ARG A 226 3.06 8.02 16.44
N GLN A 227 4.13 7.25 16.42
CA GLN A 227 4.89 6.94 15.21
C GLN A 227 4.41 5.66 14.51
N PHE A 228 3.44 4.95 15.09
CA PHE A 228 2.83 3.77 14.52
C PHE A 228 1.48 4.10 13.89
N ASN A 229 1.11 3.38 12.83
CA ASN A 229 -0.27 2.98 12.58
C ASN A 229 -0.47 1.62 13.26
N LEU A 230 -1.65 1.37 13.83
CA LEU A 230 -1.97 0.10 14.50
C LEU A 230 -3.01 -0.68 13.71
N SER A 231 -2.85 -1.98 13.57
CA SER A 231 -3.86 -2.85 12.93
C SER A 231 -3.94 -4.22 13.58
N LEU A 232 -5.15 -4.77 13.65
CA LEU A 232 -5.38 -6.14 14.11
C LEU A 232 -5.30 -7.12 12.95
N LEU A 233 -4.70 -8.28 13.22
CA LEU A 233 -4.76 -9.46 12.37
C LEU A 233 -6.04 -10.21 12.70
N ILE A 234 -7.03 -10.02 11.85
CA ILE A 234 -8.39 -10.56 11.97
C ILE A 234 -8.48 -11.83 11.14
N THR A 235 -8.91 -12.92 11.78
CA THR A 235 -9.13 -14.22 11.13
C THR A 235 -10.58 -14.39 10.70
N ASP A 236 -10.82 -15.25 9.71
CA ASP A 236 -12.17 -15.62 9.28
C ASP A 236 -12.92 -16.29 10.44
N GLN A 237 -12.22 -17.07 11.26
CA GLN A 237 -12.79 -17.72 12.45
C GLN A 237 -13.29 -16.69 13.48
N PHE A 238 -12.56 -15.59 13.70
CA PHE A 238 -13.02 -14.52 14.59
C PHE A 238 -14.28 -13.85 14.04
N MET A 239 -14.30 -13.53 12.75
CA MET A 239 -15.48 -12.92 12.12
C MET A 239 -16.71 -13.83 12.25
N GLN A 240 -16.56 -15.13 11.98
CA GLN A 240 -17.63 -16.12 12.19
C GLN A 240 -18.09 -16.17 13.65
N ALA A 241 -17.16 -16.13 14.62
CA ALA A 241 -17.49 -16.08 16.03
C ALA A 241 -18.27 -14.81 16.42
N VAL A 242 -17.97 -13.65 15.81
CA VAL A 242 -18.73 -12.41 15.99
C VAL A 242 -20.16 -12.57 15.48
N GLU A 243 -20.35 -13.15 14.29
CA GLU A 243 -21.69 -13.34 13.72
C GLU A 243 -22.54 -14.28 14.57
N GLN A 244 -21.94 -15.38 15.01
CA GLN A 244 -22.60 -16.43 15.78
C GLN A 244 -22.78 -16.08 17.27
N ASP A 245 -22.19 -14.97 17.72
CA ASP A 245 -22.04 -14.68 19.15
C ASP A 245 -21.42 -15.89 19.86
N ALA A 246 -20.21 -16.27 19.49
CA ALA A 246 -19.46 -17.35 20.12
C ALA A 246 -18.42 -16.79 21.11
N ASP A 247 -17.92 -17.68 21.96
CA ASP A 247 -16.75 -17.38 22.78
C ASP A 247 -15.49 -17.39 21.91
N TRP A 248 -14.57 -16.48 22.21
CA TRP A 248 -13.29 -16.32 21.53
C TRP A 248 -12.15 -16.58 22.52
N PRO A 249 -11.29 -17.57 22.26
CA PRO A 249 -10.17 -17.89 23.14
C PRO A 249 -9.02 -16.89 22.94
N LEU A 250 -8.46 -16.42 24.06
CA LEU A 250 -7.21 -15.67 24.08
C LEU A 250 -6.06 -16.64 24.32
N VAL A 251 -5.12 -16.71 23.39
CA VAL A 251 -4.15 -17.80 23.31
C VAL A 251 -2.71 -17.32 23.07
N PHE A 252 -1.75 -18.07 23.61
CA PHE A 252 -0.33 -17.89 23.33
C PHE A 252 0.38 -19.26 23.26
N PRO A 253 1.41 -19.46 22.42
CA PRO A 253 2.10 -20.75 22.29
C PRO A 253 2.62 -21.34 23.59
N VAL A 254 2.58 -22.67 23.69
CA VAL A 254 3.17 -23.45 24.78
C VAL A 254 4.65 -23.71 24.46
N HIS A 255 5.55 -23.19 25.29
CA HIS A 255 6.98 -23.49 25.15
C HIS A 255 7.24 -24.98 25.43
N VAL A 256 8.21 -25.61 24.76
CA VAL A 256 8.55 -27.03 24.96
C VAL A 256 8.92 -27.39 26.42
N LYS A 257 9.31 -26.38 27.21
CA LYS A 257 9.63 -26.50 28.64
C LYS A 257 8.41 -26.50 29.54
N GLU A 258 7.30 -25.96 29.04
CA GLU A 258 6.00 -25.90 29.72
C GLU A 258 5.08 -27.05 29.30
N ARG A 259 5.55 -27.94 28.41
CA ARG A 259 4.77 -29.06 27.85
C ARG A 259 4.13 -29.93 28.94
N ASP A 260 4.88 -30.25 29.98
CA ASP A 260 4.44 -31.15 31.05
C ASP A 260 3.54 -30.44 32.09
N GLU A 261 3.36 -29.12 31.96
CA GLU A 261 2.51 -28.30 32.84
C GLU A 261 1.07 -28.20 32.33
N ILE A 262 0.77 -28.69 31.13
CA ILE A 262 -0.53 -28.55 30.47
C ILE A 262 -0.95 -29.84 29.77
N ASP A 263 -2.24 -30.19 29.90
CA ASP A 263 -2.84 -31.26 29.11
C ASP A 263 -3.07 -30.79 27.67
N LEU A 264 -2.32 -31.33 26.73
CA LEU A 264 -2.38 -30.96 25.31
C LEU A 264 -3.64 -31.48 24.60
N ASP A 265 -4.33 -32.45 25.20
CA ASP A 265 -5.54 -33.06 24.65
C ASP A 265 -6.82 -32.37 25.16
N ASP A 266 -6.74 -31.48 26.16
CA ASP A 266 -7.87 -30.69 26.63
C ASP A 266 -8.15 -29.49 25.71
N PRO A 267 -9.26 -29.49 24.94
CA PRO A 267 -9.60 -28.41 24.02
C PRO A 267 -9.95 -27.09 24.73
N ASN A 268 -10.20 -27.11 26.04
CA ASN A 268 -10.41 -25.89 26.83
C ASN A 268 -9.08 -25.27 27.29
N ALA A 269 -8.01 -26.05 27.37
CA ALA A 269 -6.69 -25.62 27.78
C ALA A 269 -5.80 -25.26 26.58
N VAL A 270 -5.93 -25.97 25.46
CA VAL A 270 -5.06 -25.82 24.29
C VAL A 270 -5.86 -25.70 22.98
N VAL A 271 -5.47 -24.72 22.17
CA VAL A 271 -5.92 -24.56 20.78
C VAL A 271 -4.73 -24.77 19.86
N TRP A 272 -4.90 -25.64 18.87
CA TRP A 272 -3.89 -25.89 17.85
C TRP A 272 -4.09 -24.96 16.65
N ARG A 273 -3.08 -24.15 16.30
CA ARG A 273 -3.18 -23.16 15.23
C ARG A 273 -1.86 -22.90 14.53
N GLU A 274 -1.92 -22.23 13.38
CA GLU A 274 -0.74 -21.73 12.69
C GLU A 274 -0.08 -20.61 13.50
N TRP A 275 1.25 -20.66 13.63
CA TRP A 275 2.04 -19.67 14.35
C TRP A 275 3.32 -19.33 13.55
N PRO A 276 3.78 -18.07 13.53
CA PRO A 276 4.93 -17.66 12.71
C PRO A 276 6.29 -18.20 13.18
N ILE A 277 6.37 -18.68 14.42
CA ILE A 277 7.58 -19.26 15.00
C ILE A 277 7.24 -20.68 15.44
N GLN A 278 8.03 -21.65 15.01
CA GLN A 278 7.82 -23.03 15.41
C GLN A 278 8.86 -23.47 16.43
N ASP A 279 10.09 -22.98 16.30
CA ASP A 279 11.20 -23.26 17.21
C ASP A 279 10.81 -23.02 18.67
N ASP A 280 11.25 -23.93 19.54
CA ASP A 280 11.00 -23.91 20.99
C ASP A 280 9.52 -24.01 21.45
N TYR A 281 8.58 -24.20 20.53
CA TYR A 281 7.17 -24.45 20.85
C TYR A 281 6.75 -25.90 20.59
N VAL A 282 5.69 -26.34 21.28
CA VAL A 282 5.12 -27.68 21.09
C VAL A 282 4.35 -27.72 19.76
N GLN A 283 4.73 -28.65 18.87
CA GLN A 283 4.21 -28.75 17.51
C GLN A 283 3.62 -30.13 17.21
N ARG A 284 2.70 -30.18 16.24
CA ARG A 284 2.22 -31.40 15.58
C ARG A 284 2.87 -31.59 14.22
N ALA A 285 2.79 -32.82 13.70
CA ALA A 285 3.32 -33.19 12.38
C ALA A 285 2.64 -32.45 11.20
N ASP A 286 1.47 -31.83 11.42
CA ASP A 286 0.72 -31.04 10.44
C ASP A 286 1.14 -29.55 10.40
N GLY A 287 2.15 -29.17 11.19
CA GLY A 287 2.69 -27.81 11.28
C GLY A 287 1.95 -26.90 12.26
N LEU A 288 0.95 -27.40 12.99
CA LEU A 288 0.22 -26.61 13.97
C LEU A 288 0.94 -26.59 15.33
N VAL A 289 0.89 -25.42 15.97
CA VAL A 289 1.50 -25.15 17.29
C VAL A 289 0.42 -25.18 18.35
N ALA A 290 0.73 -25.79 19.50
CA ALA A 290 -0.14 -25.77 20.67
C ALA A 290 -0.11 -24.38 21.30
N CYS A 291 -1.27 -23.73 21.41
CA CYS A 291 -1.41 -22.46 22.11
C CYS A 291 -2.29 -22.63 23.36
N LYS A 292 -1.73 -22.29 24.52
CA LYS A 292 -2.43 -22.27 25.80
C LYS A 292 -3.52 -21.21 25.79
N VAL A 293 -4.70 -21.55 26.29
CA VAL A 293 -5.80 -20.63 26.56
C VAL A 293 -5.54 -19.88 27.86
N TYR A 294 -5.38 -18.56 27.78
CA TYR A 294 -5.23 -17.65 28.93
C TYR A 294 -6.58 -17.16 29.46
N GLY A 295 -7.62 -17.22 28.64
CA GLY A 295 -8.96 -16.83 28.97
C GLY A 295 -9.86 -16.82 27.75
N GLN A 296 -11.13 -16.51 27.97
CA GLN A 296 -12.13 -16.41 26.91
C GLN A 296 -12.90 -15.11 27.01
N VAL A 297 -13.36 -14.62 25.86
CA VAL A 297 -14.13 -13.38 25.74
C VAL A 297 -15.27 -13.60 24.76
N ARG A 298 -16.42 -12.94 24.94
CA ARG A 298 -17.44 -12.95 23.88
C ARG A 298 -16.88 -12.25 22.65
N ALA A 299 -16.95 -12.92 21.49
CA ALA A 299 -16.41 -12.37 20.25
C ALA A 299 -17.03 -11.01 19.92
N ARG A 300 -18.36 -10.86 20.11
CA ARG A 300 -19.06 -9.58 19.95
C ARG A 300 -18.59 -8.49 20.89
N HIS A 301 -18.26 -8.81 22.15
CA HIS A 301 -17.72 -7.81 23.07
C HIS A 301 -16.32 -7.35 22.61
N LEU A 302 -15.46 -8.27 22.18
CA LEU A 302 -14.17 -7.87 21.62
C LEU A 302 -14.37 -7.03 20.34
N TRP A 303 -15.28 -7.44 19.46
CA TRP A 303 -15.66 -6.69 18.26
C TRP A 303 -16.13 -5.26 18.58
N ASP A 304 -17.08 -5.10 19.50
CA ASP A 304 -17.59 -3.79 19.92
C ASP A 304 -16.45 -2.93 20.49
N MET A 305 -15.52 -3.51 21.25
CA MET A 305 -14.35 -2.77 21.75
C MET A 305 -13.47 -2.24 20.63
N ILE A 306 -13.23 -3.06 19.59
CA ILE A 306 -12.46 -2.63 18.42
C ILE A 306 -13.23 -1.54 17.68
N MET A 307 -14.52 -1.76 17.40
CA MET A 307 -15.37 -0.83 16.67
C MET A 307 -15.49 0.52 17.37
N VAL A 308 -15.67 0.57 18.69
CA VAL A 308 -15.66 1.83 19.45
C VAL A 308 -14.31 2.54 19.28
N SER A 309 -13.20 1.81 19.40
CA SER A 309 -11.88 2.42 19.22
C SER A 309 -11.68 3.00 17.82
N THR A 310 -12.06 2.26 16.78
CA THR A 310 -11.95 2.73 15.41
C THR A 310 -12.93 3.86 15.11
N TYR A 311 -14.13 3.85 15.67
CA TYR A 311 -15.12 4.91 15.50
C TYR A 311 -14.67 6.24 16.13
N ASP A 312 -13.98 6.16 17.28
CA ASP A 312 -13.53 7.32 18.04
C ASP A 312 -12.14 7.82 17.60
N TYR A 313 -11.23 6.90 17.23
CA TYR A 313 -9.79 7.17 17.00
C TYR A 313 -9.26 6.63 15.66
N ALA A 314 -10.12 6.20 14.72
CA ALA A 314 -9.78 5.59 13.41
C ALA A 314 -8.81 4.39 13.47
N GLU A 315 -8.53 3.87 14.67
CA GLU A 315 -7.58 2.80 14.92
C GLU A 315 -8.03 1.90 16.09
N PRO A 316 -7.64 0.61 16.08
CA PRO A 316 -6.79 -0.04 15.08
C PRO A 316 -7.50 -0.29 13.74
N GLY A 317 -6.73 -0.35 12.67
CA GLY A 317 -7.15 -0.84 11.35
C GLY A 317 -7.32 -2.36 11.33
N PHE A 318 -7.85 -2.89 10.23
CA PHE A 318 -8.21 -4.30 10.09
C PHE A 318 -7.47 -4.94 8.93
N ILE A 319 -6.71 -5.99 9.22
CA ILE A 319 -6.06 -6.83 8.22
C ILE A 319 -6.72 -8.20 8.29
N LEU A 320 -7.41 -8.59 7.22
CA LEU A 320 -8.04 -9.91 7.09
C LEU A 320 -6.96 -10.92 6.73
N ILE A 321 -6.26 -11.41 7.76
CA ILE A 321 -4.96 -12.07 7.60
C ILE A 321 -5.05 -13.43 6.89
N ASP A 322 -6.17 -14.12 7.07
CA ASP A 322 -6.44 -15.38 6.38
C ASP A 322 -6.64 -15.13 4.89
N ARG A 323 -7.37 -14.05 4.52
CA ARG A 323 -7.55 -13.64 3.12
C ARG A 323 -6.23 -13.22 2.47
N VAL A 324 -5.37 -12.51 3.21
CA VAL A 324 -4.02 -12.14 2.77
C VAL A 324 -3.18 -13.38 2.44
N ASN A 325 -3.14 -14.37 3.34
CA ASN A 325 -2.34 -15.57 3.15
C ASN A 325 -2.95 -16.54 2.10
N GLU A 326 -4.27 -16.66 2.04
CA GLU A 326 -4.93 -17.53 1.05
C GLU A 326 -4.67 -17.06 -0.38
N LEU A 327 -4.58 -15.74 -0.59
CA LEU A 327 -4.27 -15.11 -1.87
C LEU A 327 -2.77 -14.77 -2.04
N ASN A 328 -1.89 -15.19 -1.14
CA ASN A 328 -0.45 -14.98 -1.28
C ASN A 328 0.10 -15.87 -2.39
N ASN A 329 0.74 -15.26 -3.40
CA ASN A 329 1.33 -16.03 -4.49
C ASN A 329 2.48 -16.94 -4.05
N ASN A 330 3.11 -16.68 -2.90
CA ASN A 330 4.24 -17.47 -2.36
C ASN A 330 3.84 -18.33 -1.15
N TRP A 331 2.56 -18.72 -1.06
CA TRP A 331 1.93 -19.42 0.07
C TRP A 331 2.69 -20.64 0.64
N TRP A 332 3.60 -21.26 -0.12
CA TRP A 332 4.34 -22.47 0.29
C TRP A 332 5.64 -22.19 1.04
N CYS A 333 6.20 -20.98 0.93
CA CYS A 333 7.54 -20.66 1.44
C CYS A 333 7.57 -19.43 2.37
N GLU A 334 6.41 -18.85 2.65
CA GLU A 334 6.29 -17.71 3.55
C GLU A 334 4.88 -17.59 4.12
N ALA A 335 4.81 -16.98 5.30
CA ALA A 335 3.57 -16.54 5.93
C ALA A 335 3.65 -15.03 6.15
N ILE A 336 2.54 -14.35 5.90
CA ILE A 336 2.42 -12.91 6.09
C ILE A 336 1.69 -12.65 7.39
N ARG A 337 2.26 -11.80 8.24
CA ARG A 337 1.64 -11.35 9.50
C ARG A 337 1.83 -9.86 9.79
N ALA A 338 2.43 -9.12 8.86
CA ALA A 338 2.55 -7.68 8.97
C ALA A 338 2.39 -7.04 7.59
N THR A 339 2.05 -5.76 7.58
CA THR A 339 2.04 -4.93 6.39
C THR A 339 3.04 -3.78 6.56
N ASN A 340 3.41 -3.14 5.46
CA ASN A 340 4.00 -1.80 5.51
C ASN A 340 3.04 -0.79 6.21
N PRO A 341 3.51 0.45 6.50
CA PRO A 341 2.72 1.49 7.18
C PRO A 341 1.34 1.79 6.61
N CYS A 342 1.14 1.63 5.30
CA CYS A 342 -0.08 2.03 4.61
C CYS A 342 -1.03 0.86 4.29
N GLY A 343 -0.66 -0.39 4.63
CA GLY A 343 -1.52 -1.58 4.51
C GLY A 343 -1.59 -2.24 3.13
N GLU A 344 -1.07 -1.60 2.08
CA GLU A 344 -1.12 -2.09 0.69
C GLU A 344 -0.07 -3.16 0.38
N GLN A 345 0.97 -3.28 1.21
CA GLN A 345 2.01 -4.29 1.11
C GLN A 345 2.03 -5.19 2.34
N PRO A 346 1.18 -6.24 2.38
CA PRO A 346 1.40 -7.39 3.25
C PRO A 346 2.68 -8.10 2.80
N LEU A 347 3.67 -8.20 3.68
CA LEU A 347 5.00 -8.70 3.35
C LEU A 347 5.46 -9.75 4.36
N PRO A 348 6.27 -10.73 3.93
CA PRO A 348 6.90 -11.68 4.83
C PRO A 348 7.96 -10.98 5.71
N PRO A 349 8.52 -11.66 6.72
CA PRO A 349 9.68 -11.18 7.45
C PRO A 349 10.81 -10.71 6.53
N TYR A 350 11.38 -9.53 6.80
CA TYR A 350 12.35 -8.85 5.94
C TYR A 350 11.88 -8.48 4.52
N GLY A 351 10.62 -8.77 4.20
CA GLY A 351 10.04 -8.48 2.90
C GLY A 351 10.10 -7.00 2.58
N SER A 352 10.29 -6.71 1.31
CA SER A 352 10.34 -5.35 0.80
C SER A 352 9.70 -5.26 -0.57
N CYS A 353 9.20 -4.08 -0.91
CA CYS A 353 8.50 -3.87 -2.16
C CYS A 353 8.70 -2.46 -2.71
N LEU A 354 9.03 -2.41 -4.00
CA LEU A 354 9.06 -1.18 -4.79
C LEU A 354 7.68 -0.93 -5.41
N LEU A 355 7.30 0.34 -5.53
CA LEU A 355 5.96 0.75 -5.91
C LEU A 355 5.97 1.63 -7.16
N GLY A 356 4.85 1.65 -7.87
CA GLY A 356 4.61 2.53 -9.01
C GLY A 356 3.13 2.69 -9.28
N SER A 357 2.74 3.80 -9.91
CA SER A 357 1.33 4.03 -10.26
C SER A 357 1.19 4.54 -11.69
N VAL A 358 0.23 3.98 -12.41
CA VAL A 358 -0.19 4.49 -13.72
C VAL A 358 -1.25 5.57 -13.51
N ASN A 359 -1.03 6.78 -14.05
CA ASN A 359 -1.99 7.87 -13.99
C ASN A 359 -3.11 7.64 -15.02
N LEU A 360 -4.29 7.20 -14.56
CA LEU A 360 -5.40 6.85 -15.43
C LEU A 360 -5.93 8.04 -16.25
N THR A 361 -5.72 9.27 -15.81
CA THR A 361 -6.25 10.45 -16.53
C THR A 361 -5.57 10.66 -17.87
N CYS A 362 -4.36 10.13 -18.06
CA CYS A 362 -3.60 10.20 -19.30
C CYS A 362 -4.23 9.42 -20.46
N PHE A 363 -5.16 8.51 -20.16
CA PHE A 363 -5.75 7.57 -21.11
C PHE A 363 -7.20 7.89 -21.47
N VAL A 364 -7.76 9.02 -21.00
CA VAL A 364 -9.09 9.43 -21.43
C VAL A 364 -9.00 10.24 -22.73
N GLU A 365 -9.74 9.79 -23.74
CA GLU A 365 -9.95 10.51 -24.99
C GLU A 365 -11.28 11.27 -24.94
N GLN A 366 -11.31 12.49 -25.49
CA GLN A 366 -12.50 13.35 -25.52
C GLN A 366 -13.18 13.52 -24.15
N PRO A 367 -12.44 13.92 -23.09
CA PRO A 367 -12.99 13.99 -21.74
C PRO A 367 -14.22 14.91 -21.67
N PHE A 368 -15.23 14.50 -20.90
CA PHE A 368 -16.54 15.16 -20.74
C PHE A 368 -17.43 15.21 -22.00
N GLY A 369 -16.95 14.74 -23.16
CA GLY A 369 -17.73 14.63 -24.39
C GLY A 369 -18.66 13.41 -24.39
N ASP A 370 -19.53 13.32 -25.38
CA ASP A 370 -20.43 12.17 -25.55
C ASP A 370 -19.71 10.92 -26.08
N GLU A 371 -18.51 11.10 -26.67
CA GLU A 371 -17.62 10.01 -27.09
C GLU A 371 -16.44 9.80 -26.12
N ALA A 372 -16.56 10.27 -24.88
CA ALA A 372 -15.53 10.09 -23.86
C ALA A 372 -15.25 8.59 -23.66
N ARG A 373 -13.99 8.18 -23.80
CA ARG A 373 -13.59 6.76 -23.73
C ARG A 373 -12.18 6.59 -23.20
N PHE A 374 -11.87 5.38 -22.76
CA PHE A 374 -10.55 5.01 -22.25
C PHE A 374 -9.71 4.33 -23.34
N ASP A 375 -8.47 4.80 -23.53
CA ASP A 375 -7.48 4.27 -24.47
C ASP A 375 -6.76 3.06 -23.86
N TRP A 376 -7.41 1.90 -24.02
CA TRP A 376 -6.92 0.63 -23.50
C TRP A 376 -5.58 0.20 -24.11
N ASP A 377 -5.33 0.49 -25.39
CA ASP A 377 -4.12 0.03 -26.06
C ASP A 377 -2.88 0.77 -25.53
N ARG A 378 -2.98 2.10 -25.38
CA ARG A 378 -1.89 2.87 -24.76
C ARG A 378 -1.73 2.54 -23.28
N PHE A 379 -2.83 2.27 -22.56
CA PHE A 379 -2.76 1.82 -21.17
C PHE A 379 -1.96 0.52 -21.04
N ARG A 380 -2.30 -0.51 -21.81
CA ARG A 380 -1.57 -1.79 -21.84
C ARG A 380 -0.10 -1.59 -22.18
N GLU A 381 0.22 -0.77 -23.18
CA GLU A 381 1.60 -0.51 -23.59
C GLU A 381 2.41 0.22 -22.49
N VAL A 382 1.81 1.19 -21.78
CA VAL A 382 2.44 1.82 -20.61
C VAL A 382 2.67 0.80 -19.50
N VAL A 383 1.69 -0.05 -19.19
CA VAL A 383 1.84 -1.12 -18.19
C VAL A 383 2.98 -2.07 -18.57
N ARG A 384 3.12 -2.46 -19.85
CA ARG A 384 4.21 -3.34 -20.31
C ARG A 384 5.58 -2.74 -20.02
N VAL A 385 5.81 -1.53 -20.49
CA VAL A 385 7.09 -0.84 -20.33
C VAL A 385 7.37 -0.56 -18.86
N PHE A 386 6.35 -0.14 -18.10
CA PHE A 386 6.52 0.19 -16.70
C PHE A 386 6.79 -1.05 -15.83
N THR A 387 6.24 -2.22 -16.18
CA THR A 387 6.53 -3.48 -15.47
C THR A 387 8.02 -3.81 -15.56
N ARG A 388 8.63 -3.63 -16.74
CA ARG A 388 10.09 -3.79 -16.89
C ARG A 388 10.88 -2.73 -16.12
N MET A 389 10.43 -1.47 -16.10
CA MET A 389 11.07 -0.44 -15.29
C MET A 389 11.12 -0.81 -13.81
N LEU A 390 10.01 -1.33 -13.28
CA LEU A 390 9.90 -1.76 -11.89
C LEU A 390 10.80 -2.99 -11.60
N ASP A 391 10.90 -3.95 -12.53
CA ASP A 391 11.88 -5.05 -12.42
C ASP A 391 13.33 -4.53 -12.32
N ASN A 392 13.68 -3.48 -13.07
CA ASN A 392 15.02 -2.90 -13.01
C ASN A 392 15.31 -2.15 -11.71
N VAL A 393 14.29 -1.65 -11.00
CA VAL A 393 14.46 -0.99 -9.69
C VAL A 393 15.03 -1.97 -8.66
N VAL A 394 14.74 -3.27 -8.79
CA VAL A 394 15.30 -4.33 -7.92
C VAL A 394 16.83 -4.25 -7.86
N GLU A 395 17.47 -3.97 -8.99
CA GLU A 395 18.94 -3.93 -9.11
C GLU A 395 19.57 -2.69 -8.43
N ILE A 396 18.77 -1.64 -8.18
CA ILE A 396 19.21 -0.39 -7.54
C ILE A 396 18.46 -0.11 -6.23
N ASN A 397 18.02 -1.17 -5.53
CA ASN A 397 17.15 -1.07 -4.34
C ASN A 397 17.75 -0.21 -3.21
N GLY A 398 19.07 -0.31 -2.95
CA GLY A 398 19.73 0.45 -1.88
C GLY A 398 19.24 0.12 -0.46
N LEU A 399 18.72 -1.09 -0.22
CA LEU A 399 18.26 -1.54 1.10
C LEU A 399 19.43 -1.69 2.08
N PRO A 400 19.28 -1.31 3.36
CA PRO A 400 20.39 -1.33 4.31
C PRO A 400 20.72 -2.71 4.87
N LEU A 401 19.75 -3.63 4.90
CA LEU A 401 19.91 -4.97 5.49
C LEU A 401 20.08 -6.03 4.40
N GLU A 402 20.97 -7.00 4.64
CA GLU A 402 21.24 -8.07 3.68
C GLU A 402 20.03 -8.98 3.49
N GLN A 403 19.31 -9.30 4.57
CA GLN A 403 18.10 -10.12 4.52
C GLN A 403 17.00 -9.47 3.65
N GLN A 404 16.84 -8.14 3.71
CA GLN A 404 15.91 -7.42 2.84
C GLN A 404 16.35 -7.48 1.37
N ARG A 405 17.67 -7.47 1.10
CA ARG A 405 18.23 -7.63 -0.25
C ARG A 405 17.98 -9.04 -0.78
N GLN A 406 18.15 -10.06 0.05
CA GLN A 406 17.87 -11.45 -0.34
C GLN A 406 16.38 -11.63 -0.69
N GLU A 407 15.48 -11.05 0.10
CA GLU A 407 14.04 -11.07 -0.17
C GLU A 407 13.68 -10.42 -1.52
N ILE A 408 14.16 -9.19 -1.78
CA ILE A 408 13.83 -8.49 -3.03
C ILE A 408 14.48 -9.16 -4.25
N LEU A 409 15.72 -9.68 -4.13
CA LEU A 409 16.41 -10.33 -5.25
C LEU A 409 15.84 -11.72 -5.54
N GLY A 410 15.47 -12.48 -4.51
CA GLY A 410 14.93 -13.84 -4.62
C GLY A 410 13.49 -13.90 -5.12
N LYS A 411 12.66 -12.90 -4.77
CA LYS A 411 11.22 -12.88 -5.06
C LYS A 411 10.80 -11.80 -6.06
N ARG A 412 11.63 -10.76 -6.22
CA ARG A 412 11.46 -9.64 -7.18
C ARG A 412 10.10 -8.96 -7.12
N ARG A 413 9.54 -8.88 -5.90
CA ARG A 413 8.21 -8.30 -5.64
C ARG A 413 8.19 -6.83 -6.04
N HIS A 414 7.13 -6.44 -6.73
CA HIS A 414 6.79 -5.04 -6.91
C HIS A 414 5.27 -4.85 -6.83
N GLY A 415 4.87 -3.60 -6.58
CA GLY A 415 3.47 -3.21 -6.49
C GLY A 415 3.18 -2.10 -7.49
N MET A 416 2.75 -2.48 -8.69
CA MET A 416 2.14 -1.57 -9.64
C MET A 416 0.67 -1.36 -9.29
N GLY A 417 0.29 -0.11 -9.14
CA GLY A 417 -1.09 0.31 -9.00
C GLY A 417 -1.43 1.39 -10.02
N PHE A 418 -2.46 2.15 -9.70
CA PHE A 418 -2.88 3.29 -10.49
C PHE A 418 -3.37 4.41 -9.59
N LEU A 419 -3.35 5.63 -10.12
CA LEU A 419 -3.91 6.81 -9.49
C LEU A 419 -4.89 7.51 -10.43
N GLY A 420 -5.66 8.45 -9.89
CA GLY A 420 -6.59 9.25 -10.66
C GLY A 420 -7.88 8.53 -11.01
N LEU A 421 -8.26 7.46 -10.30
CA LEU A 421 -9.50 6.72 -10.60
C LEU A 421 -10.73 7.65 -10.54
N GLY A 422 -10.91 8.38 -9.44
CA GLY A 422 -12.03 9.32 -9.28
C GLY A 422 -12.02 10.43 -10.34
N SER A 423 -10.85 10.96 -10.67
CA SER A 423 -10.70 11.92 -11.77
C SER A 423 -11.10 11.30 -13.12
N THR A 424 -10.61 10.11 -13.44
CA THR A 424 -10.91 9.40 -14.70
C THR A 424 -12.39 9.07 -14.82
N LEU A 425 -13.04 8.60 -13.75
CA LEU A 425 -14.48 8.38 -13.72
C LEU A 425 -15.24 9.68 -14.05
N THR A 426 -14.86 10.80 -13.43
CA THR A 426 -15.44 12.12 -13.71
C THR A 426 -15.24 12.53 -15.17
N LEU A 427 -14.04 12.33 -15.73
CA LEU A 427 -13.73 12.61 -17.13
C LEU A 427 -14.56 11.76 -18.11
N LEU A 428 -14.93 10.53 -17.71
CA LEU A 428 -15.81 9.62 -18.45
C LEU A 428 -17.30 9.83 -18.15
N LYS A 429 -17.66 10.84 -17.34
CA LYS A 429 -19.04 11.13 -16.88
C LYS A 429 -19.66 9.97 -16.07
N LEU A 430 -18.83 9.14 -15.44
CA LEU A 430 -19.24 8.06 -14.54
C LEU A 430 -19.26 8.57 -13.09
N ARG A 431 -20.32 8.22 -12.36
CA ARG A 431 -20.44 8.58 -10.95
C ARG A 431 -19.64 7.61 -10.09
N TYR A 432 -18.74 8.13 -9.24
CA TYR A 432 -17.96 7.29 -8.33
C TYR A 432 -18.88 6.41 -7.45
N GLY A 433 -18.56 5.12 -7.32
CA GLY A 433 -19.35 4.17 -6.56
C GLY A 433 -20.63 3.70 -7.24
N SER A 434 -20.90 4.06 -8.49
CA SER A 434 -21.98 3.43 -9.26
C SER A 434 -21.58 2.02 -9.72
N PRO A 435 -22.53 1.15 -10.08
CA PRO A 435 -22.23 -0.17 -10.65
C PRO A 435 -21.30 -0.10 -11.87
N GLU A 436 -21.51 0.89 -12.76
CA GLU A 436 -20.67 1.09 -13.95
C GLU A 436 -19.25 1.52 -13.58
N ALA A 437 -19.09 2.36 -12.55
CA ALA A 437 -17.78 2.72 -12.03
C ALA A 437 -17.05 1.52 -11.40
N CYS A 438 -17.78 0.61 -10.74
CA CYS A 438 -17.21 -0.62 -10.21
C CYS A 438 -16.75 -1.55 -11.34
N VAL A 439 -17.55 -1.72 -12.40
CA VAL A 439 -17.15 -2.49 -13.59
C VAL A 439 -15.89 -1.91 -14.21
N PHE A 440 -15.85 -0.59 -14.47
CA PHE A 440 -14.67 0.06 -15.03
C PHE A 440 -13.43 -0.12 -14.14
N THR A 441 -13.59 0.01 -12.81
CA THR A 441 -12.49 -0.19 -11.86
C THR A 441 -11.93 -1.61 -11.92
N GLU A 442 -12.81 -2.61 -11.99
CA GLU A 442 -12.41 -4.01 -12.13
C GLU A 442 -11.69 -4.25 -13.46
N GLU A 443 -12.18 -3.69 -14.57
CA GLU A 443 -11.55 -3.81 -15.88
C GLU A 443 -10.14 -3.22 -15.92
N VAL A 444 -9.95 -2.01 -15.38
CA VAL A 444 -8.62 -1.39 -15.28
C VAL A 444 -7.65 -2.25 -14.48
N ALA A 445 -8.09 -2.77 -13.32
CA ALA A 445 -7.26 -3.62 -12.47
C ALA A 445 -6.92 -4.96 -13.17
N ARG A 446 -7.90 -5.57 -13.85
CA ARG A 446 -7.72 -6.81 -14.61
C ARG A 446 -6.72 -6.66 -15.74
N GLU A 447 -6.89 -5.62 -16.56
CA GLU A 447 -5.98 -5.36 -17.70
C GLU A 447 -4.55 -5.09 -17.22
N MET A 448 -4.38 -4.35 -16.12
CA MET A 448 -3.07 -4.15 -15.49
C MET A 448 -2.44 -5.47 -15.06
N ALA A 449 -3.20 -6.35 -14.40
CA ALA A 449 -2.72 -7.62 -13.90
C ALA A 449 -2.35 -8.60 -15.05
N LEU A 450 -3.24 -8.77 -16.04
CA LEU A 450 -3.00 -9.69 -17.17
C LEU A 450 -1.76 -9.29 -17.96
N VAL A 451 -1.65 -8.01 -18.34
CA VAL A 451 -0.45 -7.50 -19.03
C VAL A 451 0.80 -7.65 -18.17
N GLY A 452 0.68 -7.43 -16.86
CA GLY A 452 1.76 -7.65 -15.91
C GLY A 452 2.32 -9.07 -15.97
N TRP A 453 1.44 -10.08 -15.92
CA TRP A 453 1.85 -11.49 -15.96
C TRP A 453 2.39 -11.94 -17.31
N GLU A 454 1.88 -11.39 -18.42
CA GLU A 454 2.46 -11.60 -19.75
C GLU A 454 3.92 -11.12 -19.78
N VAL A 455 4.17 -9.91 -19.28
CA VAL A 455 5.53 -9.34 -19.20
C VAL A 455 6.39 -10.13 -18.20
N ALA A 456 5.80 -10.67 -17.13
CA ALA A 456 6.51 -11.54 -16.20
C ALA A 456 7.10 -12.76 -16.91
N LEU A 457 6.32 -13.38 -17.81
CA LEU A 457 6.76 -14.51 -18.63
C LEU A 457 7.81 -14.10 -19.66
N GLU A 458 7.60 -12.98 -20.37
CA GLU A 458 8.55 -12.44 -21.34
C GLU A 458 9.92 -12.17 -20.70
N LEU A 459 9.93 -11.46 -19.56
CA LEU A 459 11.15 -11.18 -18.83
C LEU A 459 11.76 -12.42 -18.19
N ALA A 460 10.96 -13.43 -17.81
CA ALA A 460 11.50 -14.70 -17.33
C ALA A 460 12.28 -15.43 -18.44
N ARG A 461 11.77 -15.41 -19.68
CA ARG A 461 12.46 -15.98 -20.84
C ARG A 461 13.73 -15.22 -21.19
N GLU A 462 13.73 -13.90 -21.03
CA GLU A 462 14.88 -13.05 -21.35
C GLU A 462 15.95 -13.04 -20.25
N LYS A 463 15.55 -12.82 -19.00
CA LYS A 463 16.43 -12.53 -17.85
C LYS A 463 16.46 -13.64 -16.80
N GLY A 464 15.68 -14.71 -16.98
CA GLY A 464 15.44 -15.75 -15.99
C GLY A 464 14.28 -15.42 -15.04
N PRO A 465 13.57 -16.43 -14.51
CA PRO A 465 12.51 -16.22 -13.53
C PRO A 465 13.07 -15.74 -12.19
N ALA A 466 12.18 -15.30 -11.28
CA ALA A 466 12.55 -15.05 -9.89
C ALA A 466 13.21 -16.30 -9.31
N PRO A 467 14.35 -16.19 -8.59
CA PRO A 467 15.10 -17.34 -8.10
C PRO A 467 14.26 -18.36 -7.32
N ILE A 468 13.26 -17.90 -6.55
CA ILE A 468 12.38 -18.79 -5.78
C ILE A 468 11.48 -19.68 -6.66
N LEU A 469 11.17 -19.25 -7.88
CA LEU A 469 10.36 -20.03 -8.83
C LEU A 469 11.21 -21.06 -9.60
N ALA A 470 12.52 -20.88 -9.62
CA ALA A 470 13.48 -21.80 -10.23
C ALA A 470 14.05 -22.84 -9.24
N GLN A 471 13.47 -23.00 -8.06
CA GLN A 471 13.88 -23.96 -7.05
C GLN A 471 12.89 -25.12 -6.94
N ASP A 472 13.36 -26.27 -6.46
CA ASP A 472 12.52 -27.44 -6.19
C ASP A 472 12.28 -27.57 -4.69
N TYR A 473 11.01 -27.60 -4.30
CA TYR A 473 10.54 -27.71 -2.92
C TYR A 473 10.08 -29.13 -2.63
N GLU A 474 10.29 -29.56 -1.40
CA GLU A 474 9.67 -30.78 -0.88
C GLU A 474 8.19 -30.51 -0.57
N VAL A 475 7.31 -31.39 -1.03
CA VAL A 475 5.89 -31.35 -0.68
C VAL A 475 5.74 -31.77 0.78
N THR A 476 5.16 -30.88 1.59
CA THR A 476 4.93 -31.16 3.03
C THR A 476 3.47 -31.51 3.31
N ALA A 477 3.20 -32.10 4.47
CA ALA A 477 1.82 -32.33 4.93
C ALA A 477 1.04 -31.00 5.07
N GLU A 478 1.72 -29.92 5.48
CA GLU A 478 1.13 -28.58 5.54
C GLU A 478 0.70 -28.09 4.15
N MET A 479 1.52 -28.30 3.11
CA MET A 479 1.15 -27.91 1.74
C MET A 479 -0.10 -28.64 1.27
N LEU A 480 -0.18 -29.95 1.51
CA LEU A 480 -1.36 -30.76 1.14
C LEU A 480 -2.62 -30.36 1.93
N ARG A 481 -2.47 -29.91 3.18
CA ARG A 481 -3.59 -29.35 3.97
C ARG A 481 -4.07 -28.01 3.40
N LYS A 482 -3.14 -27.12 3.04
CA LYS A 482 -3.43 -25.78 2.51
C LYS A 482 -3.98 -25.83 1.07
N ARG A 483 -3.50 -26.77 0.26
CA ARG A 483 -3.87 -26.98 -1.15
C ARG A 483 -4.25 -28.45 -1.38
N PRO A 484 -5.45 -28.87 -0.95
CA PRO A 484 -5.91 -30.24 -1.12
C PRO A 484 -5.97 -30.67 -2.60
N GLU A 485 -6.08 -29.74 -3.54
CA GLU A 485 -5.98 -30.03 -4.98
C GLU A 485 -4.63 -30.65 -5.38
N MET A 486 -3.53 -30.38 -4.67
CA MET A 486 -2.25 -31.04 -4.95
C MET A 486 -2.33 -32.55 -4.75
N ALA A 487 -3.05 -33.01 -3.72
CA ALA A 487 -3.26 -34.43 -3.48
C ALA A 487 -4.15 -35.05 -4.58
N ALA A 488 -5.14 -34.30 -5.08
CA ALA A 488 -5.97 -34.73 -6.20
C ALA A 488 -5.17 -34.87 -7.51
N ASP A 489 -4.14 -34.04 -7.69
CA ASP A 489 -3.18 -34.12 -8.79
C ASP A 489 -2.10 -35.22 -8.59
N GLY A 490 -2.13 -35.92 -7.46
CA GLY A 490 -1.31 -37.10 -7.18
C GLY A 490 -0.05 -36.85 -6.34
N TYR A 491 0.19 -35.63 -5.85
CA TYR A 491 1.32 -35.32 -4.99
C TYR A 491 1.18 -35.94 -3.59
N LYS A 492 2.31 -36.38 -3.03
CA LYS A 492 2.45 -36.95 -1.67
C LYS A 492 3.56 -36.24 -0.91
N ALA A 493 3.48 -36.30 0.42
CA ALA A 493 4.54 -35.77 1.27
C ALA A 493 5.90 -36.43 0.93
N GLY A 494 6.94 -35.62 0.78
CA GLY A 494 8.27 -36.06 0.35
C GLY A 494 8.52 -35.98 -1.17
N ASP A 495 7.49 -35.79 -1.99
CA ASP A 495 7.67 -35.52 -3.42
C ASP A 495 8.40 -34.17 -3.64
N ARG A 496 9.00 -33.97 -4.82
CA ARG A 496 9.60 -32.68 -5.20
C ARG A 496 8.77 -31.99 -6.26
N ILE A 497 8.59 -30.69 -6.10
CA ILE A 497 7.83 -29.84 -7.01
C ILE A 497 8.53 -28.50 -7.24
N ARG A 498 8.50 -28.02 -8.48
CA ARG A 498 9.09 -26.74 -8.87
C ARG A 498 8.30 -25.57 -8.30
N GLY A 499 8.99 -24.53 -7.81
CA GLY A 499 8.37 -23.30 -7.33
C GLY A 499 7.47 -22.62 -8.37
N SER A 500 7.83 -22.67 -9.65
CA SER A 500 6.98 -22.16 -10.75
C SER A 500 5.64 -22.89 -10.85
N VAL A 501 5.58 -24.19 -10.56
CA VAL A 501 4.33 -24.96 -10.56
C VAL A 501 3.49 -24.62 -9.32
N LEU A 502 4.12 -24.54 -8.14
CA LEU A 502 3.46 -24.07 -6.90
C LEU A 502 2.85 -22.68 -7.04
N HIS A 503 3.55 -21.78 -7.73
CA HIS A 503 3.08 -20.42 -8.04
C HIS A 503 1.94 -20.43 -9.04
N ALA A 504 2.15 -20.99 -10.23
CA ALA A 504 1.21 -20.87 -11.33
C ALA A 504 -0.07 -21.70 -11.13
N LYS A 505 0.03 -22.93 -10.60
CA LYS A 505 -1.11 -23.86 -10.50
C LYS A 505 -1.78 -23.88 -9.14
N TYR A 506 -1.05 -23.59 -8.06
CA TYR A 506 -1.54 -23.75 -6.68
C TYR A 506 -1.63 -22.44 -5.89
N SER A 507 -1.30 -21.29 -6.47
CA SER A 507 -1.76 -20.00 -5.92
C SER A 507 -3.23 -19.78 -6.28
N ARG A 508 -4.07 -19.47 -5.28
CA ARG A 508 -5.49 -19.10 -5.52
C ARG A 508 -5.64 -17.85 -6.39
N TYR A 509 -4.70 -16.91 -6.28
CA TYR A 509 -4.72 -15.74 -7.12
C TYR A 509 -4.37 -16.08 -8.58
N MET A 510 -3.37 -16.94 -8.81
CA MET A 510 -3.01 -17.36 -10.17
C MET A 510 -4.07 -18.26 -10.80
N GLN A 511 -4.80 -19.06 -10.00
CA GLN A 511 -5.98 -19.81 -10.47
C GLN A 511 -7.07 -18.88 -11.02
N ARG A 512 -7.30 -17.71 -10.40
CA ARG A 512 -8.20 -16.68 -10.96
C ARG A 512 -7.70 -16.12 -12.29
N VAL A 513 -6.40 -15.88 -12.40
CA VAL A 513 -5.78 -15.45 -13.68
C VAL A 513 -5.97 -16.54 -14.75
N ALA A 514 -5.91 -17.82 -14.38
CA ALA A 514 -6.13 -18.95 -15.29
C ALA A 514 -7.52 -18.97 -15.92
N GLU A 515 -8.54 -18.44 -15.24
CA GLU A 515 -9.91 -18.32 -15.79
C GLU A 515 -9.95 -17.45 -17.05
N HIS A 516 -8.99 -16.54 -17.21
CA HIS A 516 -8.93 -15.57 -18.32
C HIS A 516 -7.74 -15.81 -19.27
N ALA A 517 -6.64 -16.38 -18.76
CA ALA A 517 -5.42 -16.63 -19.52
C ALA A 517 -4.80 -18.00 -19.18
N PRO A 518 -5.50 -19.13 -19.48
CA PRO A 518 -5.03 -20.45 -19.09
C PRO A 518 -3.69 -20.83 -19.74
N GLU A 519 -3.48 -20.44 -21.00
CA GLU A 519 -2.22 -20.68 -21.73
C GLU A 519 -1.03 -19.94 -21.10
N LEU A 520 -1.27 -18.74 -20.56
CA LEU A 520 -0.25 -17.97 -19.85
C LEU A 520 0.16 -18.68 -18.56
N ILE A 521 -0.80 -19.23 -17.81
CA ILE A 521 -0.53 -19.97 -16.57
C ILE A 521 0.26 -21.25 -16.84
N GLU A 522 -0.07 -22.01 -17.89
CA GLU A 522 0.72 -23.19 -18.26
C GLU A 522 2.16 -22.81 -18.66
N ALA A 523 2.33 -21.74 -19.43
CA ALA A 523 3.67 -21.25 -19.79
C ALA A 523 4.46 -20.74 -18.58
N LEU A 524 3.79 -20.10 -17.60
CA LEU A 524 4.40 -19.68 -16.33
C LEU A 524 4.75 -20.88 -15.44
N ALA A 525 3.97 -21.96 -15.45
CA ALA A 525 4.31 -23.18 -14.73
C ALA A 525 5.59 -23.83 -15.28
N GLU A 526 5.75 -23.83 -16.61
CA GLU A 526 6.94 -24.37 -17.29
C GLU A 526 8.18 -23.47 -17.12
N THR A 527 8.04 -22.15 -17.35
CA THR A 527 9.18 -21.22 -17.40
C THR A 527 9.51 -20.58 -16.04
N GLY A 528 8.48 -20.35 -15.22
CA GLY A 528 8.50 -19.41 -14.10
C GLY A 528 8.19 -17.97 -14.53
N ALA A 529 7.85 -17.12 -13.55
CA ALA A 529 7.63 -15.69 -13.73
C ALA A 529 8.90 -14.89 -13.35
N ARG A 530 9.12 -13.70 -13.93
CA ARG A 530 10.23 -12.82 -13.52
C ARG A 530 10.10 -12.33 -12.09
N PHE A 531 8.88 -12.23 -11.58
CA PHE A 531 8.56 -11.74 -10.24
C PHE A 531 7.38 -12.53 -9.68
N THR A 532 7.29 -12.57 -8.35
CA THR A 532 6.24 -13.35 -7.66
C THR A 532 4.97 -12.55 -7.40
N HIS A 533 5.07 -11.22 -7.37
CA HIS A 533 3.98 -10.29 -7.15
C HIS A 533 4.15 -9.07 -8.07
N HIS A 534 3.05 -8.62 -8.66
CA HIS A 534 3.00 -7.54 -9.64
C HIS A 534 2.30 -6.27 -9.12
N SER A 535 1.25 -6.43 -8.33
CA SER A 535 0.20 -5.42 -8.22
C SER A 535 -0.11 -5.01 -6.79
N SER A 536 -0.28 -3.71 -6.58
CA SER A 536 -0.67 -3.12 -5.31
C SER A 536 -1.09 -1.67 -5.53
N ILE A 537 -2.11 -1.22 -4.81
CA ILE A 537 -2.57 0.16 -4.92
C ILE A 537 -2.17 0.91 -3.64
N ALA A 538 -1.12 1.72 -3.77
CA ALA A 538 -0.59 2.52 -2.68
C ALA A 538 -1.24 3.90 -2.60
N PRO A 539 -1.13 4.60 -1.44
CA PRO A 539 -1.47 6.00 -1.37
C PRO A 539 -0.54 6.82 -2.27
N THR A 540 -1.14 7.64 -3.14
CA THR A 540 -0.37 8.45 -4.09
C THR A 540 -0.33 9.94 -3.74
N GLY A 541 -0.75 10.35 -2.54
CA GLY A 541 -0.96 11.75 -2.13
C GLY A 541 0.06 12.76 -2.65
N THR A 542 1.36 12.54 -2.40
CA THR A 542 2.40 13.50 -2.83
C THR A 542 2.69 13.41 -4.34
N ILE A 543 2.79 12.21 -4.92
CA ILE A 543 3.07 12.04 -6.35
C ILE A 543 1.88 12.46 -7.22
N SER A 544 0.65 12.25 -6.75
CA SER A 544 -0.58 12.63 -7.47
C SER A 544 -0.68 14.14 -7.56
N LEU A 545 -0.47 14.82 -6.42
CA LEU A 545 -0.45 16.27 -6.38
C LEU A 545 0.65 16.84 -7.26
N SER A 546 1.91 16.43 -7.10
CA SER A 546 3.01 17.09 -7.82
C SER A 546 3.25 16.61 -9.26
N LEU A 547 3.07 15.32 -9.55
CA LEU A 547 3.42 14.71 -10.85
C LEU A 547 2.20 14.37 -11.71
N ALA A 548 1.01 14.26 -11.11
CA ALA A 548 -0.25 14.06 -11.82
C ALA A 548 -1.20 15.28 -11.71
N ASN A 549 -0.65 16.45 -11.36
CA ASN A 549 -1.36 17.72 -11.28
C ASN A 549 -2.65 17.67 -10.42
N ASN A 550 -2.56 16.97 -9.28
CA ASN A 550 -3.67 16.74 -8.35
C ASN A 550 -4.83 15.92 -8.93
N ALA A 551 -4.52 14.89 -9.71
CA ALA A 551 -5.45 13.79 -9.95
C ALA A 551 -5.80 13.10 -8.62
N SER A 552 -6.95 12.44 -8.55
CA SER A 552 -7.39 11.76 -7.32
C SER A 552 -6.38 10.68 -6.88
N ASN A 553 -6.30 10.41 -5.58
CA ASN A 553 -5.21 9.61 -5.02
C ASN A 553 -5.51 8.11 -5.12
N GLY A 554 -4.66 7.31 -5.76
CA GLY A 554 -4.91 5.87 -5.89
C GLY A 554 -6.30 5.59 -6.49
N ILE A 555 -7.10 4.81 -5.75
CA ILE A 555 -8.52 4.56 -6.04
C ILE A 555 -9.49 5.48 -5.31
N GLU A 556 -9.01 6.49 -4.57
CA GLU A 556 -9.84 7.45 -3.85
C GLU A 556 -10.64 8.35 -4.82
N PRO A 557 -11.86 8.79 -4.44
CA PRO A 557 -12.49 9.93 -5.09
C PRO A 557 -11.68 11.20 -4.79
N SER A 558 -11.96 12.28 -5.50
CA SER A 558 -11.39 13.58 -5.15
C SER A 558 -11.87 14.00 -3.76
N PHE A 559 -10.96 14.40 -2.88
CA PHE A 559 -11.32 14.87 -1.54
C PHE A 559 -12.19 16.13 -1.64
N ALA A 560 -11.70 17.12 -2.40
CA ALA A 560 -12.42 18.32 -2.79
C ALA A 560 -11.89 18.78 -4.15
N HIS A 561 -12.74 19.45 -4.95
CA HIS A 561 -12.34 19.98 -6.25
C HIS A 561 -11.55 21.28 -6.15
N HIS A 562 -11.71 22.03 -5.04
CA HIS A 562 -11.00 23.27 -4.75
C HIS A 562 -10.78 23.38 -3.23
N TYR A 563 -9.54 23.59 -2.82
CA TYR A 563 -9.17 23.82 -1.42
C TYR A 563 -7.86 24.59 -1.33
N SER A 564 -7.58 25.19 -0.18
CA SER A 564 -6.34 25.92 0.05
C SER A 564 -5.31 25.11 0.83
N ARG A 565 -4.03 25.29 0.52
CA ARG A 565 -2.91 24.74 1.31
C ARG A 565 -1.92 25.83 1.72
N ASN A 566 -1.43 25.71 2.95
CA ASN A 566 -0.34 26.53 3.44
C ASN A 566 1.00 25.97 2.93
N LEU A 567 1.71 26.72 2.09
CA LEU A 567 3.05 26.39 1.61
C LEU A 567 4.06 27.40 2.13
N ILE A 568 5.17 26.90 2.71
CA ILE A 568 6.32 27.72 3.06
C ILE A 568 7.17 27.90 1.78
N ARG A 569 7.32 29.12 1.28
CA ARG A 569 8.24 29.42 0.16
C ARG A 569 9.64 29.74 0.70
N GLU A 570 10.68 29.19 0.05
CA GLU A 570 12.07 29.46 0.44
C GLU A 570 12.33 30.98 0.45
N GLY A 571 12.91 31.49 1.55
CA GLY A 571 13.19 32.90 1.75
C GLY A 571 12.06 33.74 2.37
N ARG A 572 10.87 33.17 2.63
CA ARG A 572 9.79 33.84 3.39
C ARG A 572 9.58 33.17 4.75
N LYS A 573 9.38 33.99 5.79
CA LYS A 573 9.09 33.52 7.16
C LYS A 573 7.61 33.13 7.37
N THR A 574 6.71 33.55 6.48
CA THR A 574 5.26 33.29 6.59
C THR A 574 4.76 32.27 5.58
N LYS A 575 3.78 31.45 5.98
CA LYS A 575 3.07 30.49 5.12
C LYS A 575 2.19 31.25 4.13
N GLU A 576 2.31 30.94 2.83
CA GLU A 576 1.42 31.50 1.80
C GLU A 576 0.28 30.51 1.54
N LYS A 577 -0.96 31.00 1.54
CA LYS A 577 -2.15 30.22 1.20
C LYS A 577 -2.20 30.08 -0.32
N VAL A 578 -1.99 28.85 -0.81
CA VAL A 578 -2.02 28.53 -2.25
C VAL A 578 -3.27 27.72 -2.54
N GLU A 579 -4.03 28.17 -3.54
CA GLU A 579 -5.22 27.48 -4.02
C GLU A 579 -4.81 26.23 -4.80
N VAL A 580 -5.46 25.12 -4.49
CA VAL A 580 -5.24 23.81 -5.12
C VAL A 580 -6.55 23.36 -5.74
N TYR A 581 -6.47 22.93 -6.99
CA TYR A 581 -7.61 22.43 -7.76
C TYR A 581 -7.39 20.97 -8.11
N SER A 582 -8.45 20.17 -8.13
CA SER A 582 -8.36 18.80 -8.65
C SER A 582 -8.14 18.78 -10.16
N TYR A 583 -7.52 17.72 -10.66
CA TYR A 583 -7.22 17.59 -12.09
C TYR A 583 -8.48 17.69 -12.96
N GLU A 584 -9.57 17.02 -12.59
CA GLU A 584 -10.81 17.03 -13.36
C GLU A 584 -11.47 18.42 -13.40
N LEU A 585 -11.34 19.24 -12.35
CA LEU A 585 -11.80 20.62 -12.39
C LEU A 585 -10.94 21.47 -13.32
N LEU A 586 -9.61 21.32 -13.26
CA LEU A 586 -8.69 22.01 -14.17
C LEU A 586 -8.96 21.62 -15.63
N ALA A 587 -9.18 20.33 -15.89
CA ALA A 587 -9.53 19.80 -17.20
C ALA A 587 -10.85 20.40 -17.70
N TYR A 588 -11.89 20.41 -16.86
CA TYR A 588 -13.20 20.92 -17.22
C TYR A 588 -13.18 22.42 -17.50
N ARG A 589 -12.46 23.20 -16.68
CA ARG A 589 -12.25 24.63 -16.93
C ARG A 589 -11.51 24.91 -18.23
N THR A 590 -10.54 24.08 -18.57
CA THR A 590 -9.74 24.25 -19.78
C THR A 590 -10.52 23.87 -21.04
N LEU A 591 -11.32 22.80 -20.97
CA LEU A 591 -11.88 22.14 -22.15
C LEU A 591 -13.37 22.42 -22.38
N VAL A 592 -14.12 22.74 -21.32
CA VAL A 592 -15.59 22.82 -21.37
C VAL A 592 -16.11 24.18 -20.90
N ASN A 593 -15.83 24.56 -19.64
CA ASN A 593 -16.36 25.78 -19.04
C ASN A 593 -15.32 26.48 -18.14
N ALA A 594 -14.66 27.51 -18.67
CA ALA A 594 -13.66 28.31 -17.96
C ALA A 594 -14.18 28.99 -16.67
N GLN A 595 -15.50 29.15 -16.51
CA GLN A 595 -16.10 29.77 -15.32
C GLN A 595 -16.61 28.76 -14.29
N ALA A 596 -16.42 27.45 -14.53
CA ALA A 596 -16.91 26.41 -13.64
C ALA A 596 -16.39 26.60 -12.21
N LEU A 597 -17.28 26.50 -11.23
CA LEU A 597 -16.99 26.72 -9.82
C LEU A 597 -17.66 25.60 -8.99
N PRO A 598 -16.90 24.90 -8.12
CA PRO A 598 -17.49 23.95 -7.18
C PRO A 598 -18.60 24.59 -6.35
N ASP A 599 -19.65 23.82 -6.09
CA ASP A 599 -20.79 24.18 -5.23
C ASP A 599 -21.53 25.47 -5.64
N SER A 600 -21.42 25.91 -6.90
CA SER A 600 -22.10 27.11 -7.40
C SER A 600 -23.53 26.84 -7.84
N ASP A 601 -24.49 27.57 -7.26
CA ASP A 601 -25.90 27.50 -7.67
C ASP A 601 -26.18 28.15 -9.04
N ASP A 602 -25.29 29.03 -9.51
CA ASP A 602 -25.38 29.70 -10.80
C ASP A 602 -25.32 28.66 -11.94
N PRO A 603 -26.39 28.47 -12.74
CA PRO A 603 -26.40 27.51 -13.84
C PRO A 603 -25.24 27.67 -14.83
N ALA A 604 -24.69 28.88 -15.00
CA ALA A 604 -23.57 29.14 -15.90
C ALA A 604 -22.21 28.65 -15.36
N ARG A 605 -22.10 28.43 -14.05
CA ARG A 605 -20.86 28.06 -13.34
C ARG A 605 -20.94 26.71 -12.64
N ARG A 606 -22.13 26.14 -12.52
CA ARG A 606 -22.39 24.86 -11.86
C ARG A 606 -21.64 23.72 -12.51
N LEU A 607 -21.04 22.86 -11.68
CA LEU A 607 -20.48 21.60 -12.13
C LEU A 607 -21.57 20.56 -12.38
N PRO A 608 -21.42 19.68 -13.37
CA PRO A 608 -22.33 18.54 -13.56
C PRO A 608 -22.35 17.57 -12.38
N ASP A 609 -23.46 16.86 -12.20
CA ASP A 609 -23.71 15.95 -11.05
C ASP A 609 -22.74 14.75 -10.94
N TYR A 610 -21.94 14.48 -11.98
CA TYR A 610 -20.89 13.46 -11.96
C TYR A 610 -19.58 13.95 -11.31
N PHE A 611 -19.47 15.22 -10.91
CA PHE A 611 -18.38 15.75 -10.07
C PHE A 611 -18.61 15.33 -8.61
N ILE A 612 -18.11 14.15 -8.26
CA ILE A 612 -18.26 13.56 -6.93
C ILE A 612 -17.01 13.80 -6.09
N THR A 613 -17.22 14.34 -4.89
CA THR A 613 -16.21 14.42 -3.83
C THR A 613 -16.40 13.30 -2.81
N ALA A 614 -15.38 13.07 -1.98
CA ALA A 614 -15.40 12.05 -0.92
C ALA A 614 -16.63 12.13 0.00
N ASP A 615 -17.16 13.33 0.24
CA ASP A 615 -18.32 13.57 1.11
C ASP A 615 -19.64 13.04 0.56
N SER A 616 -19.73 12.92 -0.76
CA SER A 616 -20.91 12.42 -1.46
C SER A 616 -20.86 10.91 -1.70
N VAL A 617 -19.82 10.24 -1.22
CA VAL A 617 -19.60 8.80 -1.38
C VAL A 617 -19.97 8.11 -0.07
N THR A 618 -20.85 7.12 -0.15
CA THR A 618 -21.23 6.32 1.02
C THR A 618 -20.11 5.33 1.40
N PRO A 619 -20.03 4.89 2.67
CA PRO A 619 -19.05 3.87 3.08
C PRO A 619 -19.14 2.58 2.27
N ALA A 620 -20.35 2.12 1.93
CA ALA A 620 -20.55 0.95 1.07
C ALA A 620 -19.93 1.13 -0.32
N GLN A 621 -20.14 2.30 -0.96
CA GLN A 621 -19.54 2.60 -2.26
C GLN A 621 -18.01 2.65 -2.22
N HIS A 622 -17.42 3.09 -1.10
CA HIS A 622 -15.98 3.00 -0.92
C HIS A 622 -15.51 1.54 -0.89
N VAL A 623 -16.23 0.66 -0.19
CA VAL A 623 -15.94 -0.78 -0.13
C VAL A 623 -16.13 -1.43 -1.50
N ASP A 624 -17.17 -1.06 -2.25
CA ASP A 624 -17.46 -1.63 -3.57
C ASP A 624 -16.34 -1.35 -4.59
N ILE A 625 -15.84 -0.11 -4.64
CA ILE A 625 -14.72 0.26 -5.51
C ILE A 625 -13.43 -0.47 -5.09
N GLN A 626 -13.19 -0.58 -3.78
CA GLN A 626 -12.05 -1.34 -3.29
C GLN A 626 -12.16 -2.83 -3.67
N ALA A 627 -13.34 -3.43 -3.53
CA ALA A 627 -13.61 -4.82 -3.86
C ALA A 627 -13.44 -5.11 -5.36
N ALA A 628 -13.92 -4.20 -6.22
CA ALA A 628 -13.76 -4.28 -7.66
C ALA A 628 -12.27 -4.37 -8.06
N ALA A 629 -11.42 -3.51 -7.49
CA ALA A 629 -9.98 -3.56 -7.75
C ALA A 629 -9.29 -4.76 -7.08
N GLN A 630 -9.67 -5.13 -5.84
CA GLN A 630 -8.98 -6.14 -5.03
C GLN A 630 -8.96 -7.53 -5.68
N LYS A 631 -9.95 -7.83 -6.54
CA LYS A 631 -10.01 -9.07 -7.33
C LYS A 631 -8.73 -9.31 -8.15
N TRP A 632 -8.11 -8.24 -8.65
CA TRP A 632 -6.97 -8.28 -9.56
C TRP A 632 -5.70 -7.66 -8.95
N VAL A 633 -5.69 -7.52 -7.62
CA VAL A 633 -4.53 -7.06 -6.86
C VAL A 633 -4.01 -8.20 -5.97
N ASP A 634 -2.86 -8.76 -6.36
CA ASP A 634 -2.20 -9.89 -5.68
C ASP A 634 -1.61 -9.52 -4.32
N SER A 635 -1.17 -8.28 -4.12
CA SER A 635 -0.74 -7.76 -2.81
C SER A 635 -1.94 -7.22 -2.03
N SER A 636 -2.02 -5.94 -1.67
CA SER A 636 -3.21 -5.31 -1.07
C SER A 636 -3.43 -3.89 -1.60
N ILE A 637 -4.46 -3.22 -1.08
CA ILE A 637 -4.88 -1.88 -1.45
C ILE A 637 -4.91 -1.01 -0.19
N SER A 638 -4.32 0.18 -0.25
CA SER A 638 -4.55 1.23 0.73
C SER A 638 -5.74 2.06 0.27
N LYS A 639 -6.82 2.01 1.05
CA LYS A 639 -8.06 2.75 0.82
C LYS A 639 -8.61 3.21 2.15
N THR A 640 -9.00 4.48 2.23
CA THR A 640 -9.72 5.03 3.38
C THR A 640 -11.19 5.17 3.04
N ALA A 641 -12.06 4.41 3.69
CA ALA A 641 -13.50 4.68 3.63
C ALA A 641 -13.81 5.88 4.53
N ASN A 642 -14.12 7.04 3.93
CA ASN A 642 -14.53 8.20 4.71
C ASN A 642 -15.94 7.96 5.26
N VAL A 643 -16.12 8.25 6.54
CA VAL A 643 -17.38 8.05 7.25
C VAL A 643 -17.85 9.39 7.79
N PRO A 644 -19.12 9.78 7.56
CA PRO A 644 -19.69 10.99 8.13
C PRO A 644 -19.53 11.09 9.66
N THR A 645 -19.32 12.30 10.18
CA THR A 645 -19.16 12.51 11.62
C THR A 645 -20.40 12.08 12.43
N ASP A 646 -21.60 12.22 11.87
CA ASP A 646 -22.88 11.83 12.49
C ASP A 646 -23.33 10.39 12.15
N TYR A 647 -22.44 9.58 11.54
CA TYR A 647 -22.79 8.22 11.11
C TYR A 647 -23.15 7.31 12.30
N PRO A 648 -24.30 6.60 12.28
CA PRO A 648 -24.71 5.74 13.40
C PRO A 648 -23.67 4.66 13.72
N PHE A 649 -23.42 4.46 15.02
CA PHE A 649 -22.43 3.48 15.46
C PHE A 649 -22.78 2.05 15.05
N GLU A 650 -24.06 1.67 15.08
CA GLU A 650 -24.48 0.32 14.65
C GLU A 650 -24.19 0.08 13.16
N ASP A 651 -24.53 1.04 12.30
CA ASP A 651 -24.26 0.98 10.86
C ASP A 651 -22.75 1.00 10.56
N PHE A 652 -21.94 1.63 11.42
CA PHE A 652 -20.49 1.67 11.27
C PHE A 652 -19.86 0.27 11.38
N LYS A 653 -20.37 -0.55 12.30
CA LYS A 653 -19.89 -1.94 12.49
C LYS A 653 -20.09 -2.76 11.22
N ASP A 654 -21.17 -2.50 10.49
CA ASP A 654 -21.50 -3.23 9.27
C ASP A 654 -20.57 -2.91 8.10
N ILE A 655 -19.86 -1.78 8.10
CA ILE A 655 -18.85 -1.46 7.07
C ILE A 655 -17.76 -2.53 7.02
N TYR A 656 -17.23 -2.91 8.20
CA TYR A 656 -16.16 -3.91 8.30
C TYR A 656 -16.66 -5.33 8.03
N ARG A 657 -17.89 -5.66 8.46
CA ARG A 657 -18.52 -6.95 8.11
C ARG A 657 -18.77 -7.05 6.61
N TYR A 658 -19.23 -5.97 5.99
CA TYR A 658 -19.42 -5.90 4.54
C TYR A 658 -18.09 -6.05 3.79
N ALA A 659 -17.03 -5.36 4.22
CA ALA A 659 -15.68 -5.51 3.68
C ALA A 659 -15.17 -6.97 3.76
N TRP A 660 -15.45 -7.66 4.86
CA TRP A 660 -15.13 -9.09 5.01
C TRP A 660 -15.93 -9.97 4.04
N HIS A 661 -17.24 -9.77 3.93
CA HIS A 661 -18.08 -10.51 2.97
C HIS A 661 -17.67 -10.27 1.51
N GLN A 662 -17.17 -9.07 1.19
CA GLN A 662 -16.64 -8.75 -0.14
C GLN A 662 -15.25 -9.35 -0.41
N GLY A 663 -14.66 -10.06 0.56
CA GLY A 663 -13.37 -10.74 0.38
C GLY A 663 -12.18 -9.79 0.31
N LEU A 664 -12.27 -8.62 0.94
CA LEU A 664 -11.15 -7.68 1.03
C LEU A 664 -9.99 -8.25 1.86
N LYS A 665 -8.79 -7.72 1.66
CA LYS A 665 -7.60 -8.07 2.46
C LYS A 665 -7.42 -7.18 3.69
N GLY A 666 -8.10 -6.05 3.72
CA GLY A 666 -8.14 -5.12 4.84
C GLY A 666 -9.10 -3.97 4.57
N CYS A 667 -9.44 -3.25 5.63
CA CYS A 667 -10.32 -2.09 5.56
C CYS A 667 -9.85 -1.03 6.57
N THR A 668 -9.82 0.22 6.11
CA THR A 668 -9.53 1.37 6.96
C THR A 668 -10.66 2.36 6.79
N THR A 669 -11.25 2.77 7.91
CA THR A 669 -12.24 3.85 7.93
C THR A 669 -11.60 5.09 8.53
N PHE A 670 -12.07 6.26 8.11
CA PHE A 670 -11.78 7.51 8.77
C PHE A 670 -13.08 8.25 9.03
N ARG A 671 -13.43 8.38 10.30
CA ARG A 671 -14.50 9.24 10.78
C ARG A 671 -13.87 10.41 11.50
N PHE A 672 -14.20 11.64 11.06
CA PHE A 672 -13.73 12.80 11.79
C PHE A 672 -14.44 12.89 13.15
N ASN A 673 -13.66 12.76 14.22
CA ASN A 673 -14.09 12.94 15.60
C ASN A 673 -13.37 14.17 16.18
N PRO A 674 -14.05 15.31 16.40
CA PRO A 674 -13.40 16.53 16.86
C PRO A 674 -12.77 16.42 18.27
N GLU A 675 -13.19 15.45 19.08
CA GLU A 675 -12.62 15.20 20.40
C GLU A 675 -11.29 14.45 20.35
N ALA A 676 -11.06 13.66 19.30
CA ALA A 676 -9.88 12.80 19.15
C ALA A 676 -8.92 13.23 18.03
N PHE A 677 -9.46 13.82 16.96
CA PHE A 677 -8.74 14.25 15.77
C PHE A 677 -8.71 15.75 15.64
N GLN A 678 -7.49 16.26 15.68
CA GLN A 678 -7.18 17.65 15.47
C GLN A 678 -5.97 17.62 14.52
N GLY A 679 -6.19 17.97 13.24
CA GLY A 679 -5.10 18.17 12.26
C GLY A 679 -5.12 17.42 10.91
N VAL A 680 -4.54 18.12 9.91
CA VAL A 680 -4.12 17.80 8.52
C VAL A 680 -5.18 17.76 7.41
N LEU A 681 -6.38 17.22 7.61
CA LEU A 681 -7.47 17.25 6.62
C LEU A 681 -8.82 17.51 7.32
N VAL A 682 -8.95 18.70 7.90
CA VAL A 682 -10.20 19.13 8.53
C VAL A 682 -10.84 20.19 7.65
N LYS A 683 -12.13 20.06 7.35
CA LYS A 683 -12.85 21.05 6.55
C LYS A 683 -13.04 22.33 7.34
N GLU A 684 -13.18 23.44 6.64
CA GLU A 684 -13.44 24.75 7.26
C GLU A 684 -14.75 24.73 8.07
N SER A 685 -15.79 24.07 7.56
CA SER A 685 -17.07 23.88 8.27
C SER A 685 -16.97 23.02 9.54
N ASP A 686 -16.05 22.06 9.58
CA ASP A 686 -15.83 21.20 10.76
C ASP A 686 -14.98 21.93 11.80
N LEU A 687 -13.98 22.71 11.35
CA LEU A 687 -13.19 23.61 12.20
C LEU A 687 -14.06 24.70 12.84
N GLU A 688 -15.01 25.28 12.11
CA GLU A 688 -15.95 26.29 12.62
C GLU A 688 -16.87 25.76 13.73
N LYS A 689 -17.25 24.48 13.65
CA LYS A 689 -18.14 23.83 14.62
C LYS A 689 -17.40 23.34 15.86
N THR A 690 -16.08 23.24 15.82
CA THR A 690 -15.25 22.70 16.91
C THR A 690 -14.66 23.84 17.74
N ARG A 691 -14.80 23.77 19.08
CA ARG A 691 -14.20 24.73 20.03
C ARG A 691 -12.98 24.11 20.70
N TYR A 692 -11.91 24.89 20.77
CA TYR A 692 -10.62 24.52 21.34
C TYR A 692 -10.38 25.34 22.60
N ARG A 693 -10.04 24.64 23.68
CA ARG A 693 -9.88 25.20 25.02
C ARG A 693 -8.40 25.24 25.40
N PHE A 694 -7.87 26.41 25.71
CA PHE A 694 -6.48 26.58 26.15
C PHE A 694 -6.47 27.00 27.61
N GLU A 695 -5.68 26.29 28.42
CA GLU A 695 -5.39 26.68 29.80
C GLU A 695 -4.11 27.52 29.80
N LEU A 696 -4.21 28.74 30.33
CA LEU A 696 -3.10 29.68 30.46
C LEU A 696 -2.32 29.40 31.75
N GLU A 697 -1.11 29.93 31.87
CA GLU A 697 -0.24 29.73 33.04
C GLU A 697 -0.87 30.22 34.36
N ASP A 698 -1.79 31.18 34.30
CA ASP A 698 -2.53 31.69 35.46
C ASP A 698 -3.74 30.81 35.84
N GLY A 699 -3.93 29.67 35.15
CA GLY A 699 -5.04 28.74 35.34
C GLY A 699 -6.36 29.21 34.73
N SER A 700 -6.37 30.37 34.06
CA SER A 700 -7.53 30.82 33.31
C SER A 700 -7.64 30.09 31.99
N VAL A 701 -8.86 30.07 31.44
CA VAL A 701 -9.18 29.32 30.24
C VAL A 701 -9.74 30.23 29.18
N VAL A 702 -9.20 30.10 27.97
CA VAL A 702 -9.72 30.75 26.77
C VAL A 702 -10.20 29.71 25.77
N GLU A 703 -11.30 30.00 25.09
CA GLU A 703 -11.88 29.13 24.07
C GLU A 703 -11.99 29.84 22.73
N PHE A 704 -11.54 29.17 21.68
CA PHE A 704 -11.58 29.66 20.31
C PHE A 704 -12.24 28.63 19.39
N LYS A 705 -12.91 29.06 18.32
CA LYS A 705 -13.30 28.14 17.25
C LYS A 705 -12.08 27.66 16.48
N GLY A 706 -12.12 26.46 15.92
CA GLY A 706 -10.95 25.84 15.27
C GLY A 706 -10.31 26.67 14.15
N ASN A 707 -11.08 27.50 13.46
CA ASN A 707 -10.60 28.39 12.39
C ASN A 707 -10.22 29.81 12.87
N GLU A 708 -10.49 30.17 14.13
CA GLU A 708 -10.11 31.48 14.68
C GLU A 708 -8.59 31.59 14.77
N GLN A 709 -8.05 32.77 14.43
CA GLN A 709 -6.62 33.05 14.48
C GLN A 709 -6.23 33.44 15.91
N VAL A 710 -5.23 32.76 16.45
CA VAL A 710 -4.66 32.95 17.79
C VAL A 710 -3.18 33.27 17.62
N GLU A 711 -2.73 34.36 18.22
CA GLU A 711 -1.30 34.69 18.31
C GLU A 711 -0.70 33.99 19.55
N TYR A 712 0.37 33.23 19.35
CA TYR A 712 1.08 32.54 20.41
C TYR A 712 2.57 32.49 20.07
N ASP A 713 3.43 32.85 21.03
CA ASP A 713 4.89 32.92 20.88
C ASP A 713 5.36 33.74 19.65
N GLY A 714 4.65 34.84 19.34
CA GLY A 714 4.97 35.74 18.23
C GLY A 714 4.60 35.21 16.83
N GLU A 715 3.92 34.07 16.75
CA GLU A 715 3.39 33.49 15.52
C GLU A 715 1.85 33.43 15.55
N ILE A 716 1.21 33.57 14.38
CA ILE A 716 -0.24 33.46 14.23
C ILE A 716 -0.58 32.05 13.74
N HIS A 717 -1.45 31.38 14.49
CA HIS A 717 -1.94 30.04 14.22
C HIS A 717 -3.47 30.05 14.18
N THR A 718 -4.09 29.11 13.48
CA THR A 718 -5.50 28.83 13.80
C THR A 718 -5.57 28.10 15.13
N ALA A 719 -6.65 28.26 15.90
CA ALA A 719 -6.81 27.61 17.21
C ALA A 719 -6.59 26.10 17.13
N ALA A 720 -7.13 25.44 16.09
CA ALA A 720 -6.89 24.01 15.89
C ALA A 720 -5.40 23.67 15.73
N ASN A 721 -4.67 24.41 14.89
CA ASN A 721 -3.24 24.17 14.66
C ASN A 721 -2.37 24.52 15.89
N LEU A 722 -2.75 25.54 16.66
CA LEU A 722 -2.04 25.91 17.89
C LEU A 722 -2.20 24.82 18.96
N PHE A 723 -3.44 24.36 19.15
CA PHE A 723 -3.74 23.30 20.10
C PHE A 723 -2.99 22.01 19.73
N ASP A 724 -2.96 21.67 18.44
CA ASP A 724 -2.17 20.55 17.92
C ASP A 724 -0.67 20.71 18.21
N ALA A 725 -0.10 21.86 17.88
CA ALA A 725 1.33 22.10 18.08
C ALA A 725 1.74 22.04 19.58
N LEU A 726 0.88 22.53 20.48
CA LEU A 726 1.06 22.39 21.93
C LEU A 726 0.96 20.93 22.38
N LYS A 727 -0.04 20.17 21.89
CA LYS A 727 -0.20 18.73 22.16
C LYS A 727 0.94 17.88 21.56
N GLU A 728 1.53 18.33 20.47
CA GLU A 728 2.70 17.75 19.81
C GLU A 728 4.02 18.10 20.51
N GLY A 729 4.01 19.03 21.47
CA GLY A 729 5.20 19.47 22.21
C GLY A 729 6.16 20.30 21.34
N TYR A 730 5.68 20.89 20.24
CA TYR A 730 6.46 21.80 19.41
C TYR A 730 6.74 23.14 20.13
N TYR A 731 5.86 23.52 21.05
CA TYR A 731 6.03 24.66 21.94
C TYR A 731 5.99 24.15 23.39
N GLY A 732 6.95 24.57 24.22
CA GLY A 732 7.03 24.19 25.63
C GLY A 732 8.09 23.14 25.97
N LYS A 733 9.36 23.56 25.99
CA LYS A 733 10.37 23.09 26.96
C LYS A 733 11.46 24.14 27.22
N TYR A 734 11.12 25.42 27.30
CA TYR A 734 11.93 26.45 27.98
C TYR A 734 11.06 27.57 28.50
#